data_AF-A0A7J6MSY3-F1
#
_entry.id   AF-A0A7J6MSY3-F1
#
_cell.length_a   1.000
_cell.length_b   1.000
_cell.length_c   1.000
_cell.angle_alpha   90.00
_cell.angle_beta   90.00
_cell.angle_gamma   90.00
#
_symmetry.space_group_name_H-M   'P 1'
#
loop_
_entity.id
_entity.type
_entity.pdbx_description
1 polymer ?
#
loop_
_entity_poly.entity_id
_entity_poly.type
_entity_poly.pdbx_seq_one_letter_code
_entity_poly.pdbx_strand_id
1 'polypeptide(L)'
;MLKEAGLRRGRLMRNIRCRLSIDKHLYQTGVGGCHGFRFNLEGPRYCLVQEKGGPCGVLAAVMAFIVKNMMKANGEDPTTELPKGQLPGAEDLLKDALAEILWRVVEGSSGKIHLVYGLDDPERPDRASVATFDSQAAAVAALGSPQFLRQYAECAGLVAFVYSAILTRGLEEVREDTDDPKGATMLGAHGYCTQELVNLLLVGRAVSNTFDGQQSLDGLVLTGIESASCPVGLLSLYEHFGCLEVGQRLKMPTSSIWLICAESHYSLLYGVGPIDSDTVELRYMDQLMGEEGEYHLTLRLLDRKAPRFKPPRVMTSAATARVGLLRALVSAGNGQMAAEKLPHLYALAGAAIEAMAMEGDISAARQLVARMEADGEASARMTDSRWPAKTDRFPRLPVPLSIYTSLARGLASQKRIADCVRLWGHVTKWRLLKPDNDFFEAMLSCCAAAKDSDLAAKLLTEADVHSVQLGQAARSNALGALAHSRKHGQTAWELYCSIVASAEPIPSITFERVLVACATNRWHHAIPRILQLADKSACPLGEAAIVHAIRAFREPLSSESIPRISAEAAELRMRNAWSVIGEDHKITLRQMNALVEVYCSLGYWQEAVSLVLSARERWPWMGEEAADRATDGEGFANVHTFKPIFIAIKDEPCETFFAVWDVMVLDCSITPTSEMIKEAINNALIHLKSAKRLVQLLELAYSRGIPISQDQLDLLRREASHVRSVQQLIQISSHLKVP
;
A
#
# COMPACT_ATOMS: atom_id res chain seq x y z
N MET A 1 34.65 14.17 46.14
CA MET A 1 33.81 15.21 45.49
C MET A 1 33.82 15.16 43.96
N LEU A 2 34.83 15.62 43.20
CA LEU A 2 34.77 15.62 41.72
C LEU A 2 34.62 14.21 41.10
N LYS A 3 35.34 13.20 41.63
CA LYS A 3 35.18 11.79 41.22
C LYS A 3 33.79 11.20 41.55
N GLU A 4 33.19 11.58 42.67
CA GLU A 4 31.85 11.11 43.08
C GLU A 4 30.74 11.76 42.25
N ALA A 5 30.89 13.05 41.90
CA ALA A 5 29.99 13.74 40.99
C ALA A 5 30.04 13.10 39.59
N GLY A 6 31.24 12.75 39.09
CA GLY A 6 31.41 11.98 37.86
C GLY A 6 30.79 10.58 37.93
N LEU A 7 30.95 9.85 39.04
CA LEU A 7 30.35 8.52 39.25
C LEU A 7 28.83 8.53 39.41
N ARG A 8 28.24 9.61 39.94
CA ARG A 8 26.79 9.82 39.98
C ARG A 8 26.23 10.15 38.59
N ARG A 9 26.94 11.00 37.83
CA ARG A 9 26.55 11.38 36.45
C ARG A 9 26.67 10.22 35.45
N GLY A 10 27.75 9.44 35.50
CA GLY A 10 27.88 8.24 34.66
C GLY A 10 26.79 7.20 34.94
N ARG A 11 26.37 7.05 36.20
CA ARG A 11 25.21 6.22 36.56
C ARG A 11 23.89 6.78 36.02
N LEU A 12 23.69 8.09 36.06
CA LEU A 12 22.50 8.73 35.49
C LEU A 12 22.40 8.50 33.98
N MET A 13 23.50 8.68 33.23
CA MET A 13 23.53 8.44 31.78
C MET A 13 23.24 6.98 31.42
N ARG A 14 23.78 6.00 32.18
CA ARG A 14 23.41 4.59 32.02
C ARG A 14 21.94 4.32 32.35
N ASN A 15 21.41 4.97 33.37
CA ASN A 15 20.01 4.81 33.74
C ASN A 15 19.07 5.36 32.66
N ILE A 16 19.36 6.54 32.09
CA ILE A 16 18.62 7.11 30.96
C ILE A 16 18.63 6.12 29.80
N ARG A 17 19.82 5.62 29.42
CA ARG A 17 19.99 4.63 28.35
C ARG A 17 19.15 3.37 28.57
N CYS A 18 19.27 2.75 29.74
CA CYS A 18 18.60 1.48 30.04
C CYS A 18 17.09 1.63 30.22
N ARG A 19 16.62 2.77 30.74
CA ARG A 19 15.21 2.98 31.09
C ARG A 19 14.38 3.58 29.97
N LEU A 20 14.96 4.37 29.06
CA LEU A 20 14.26 5.03 27.96
C LEU A 20 14.58 4.45 26.57
N SER A 21 15.33 3.34 26.52
CA SER A 21 15.67 2.56 25.31
C SER A 21 16.32 3.34 24.17
N ILE A 22 17.09 4.38 24.48
CA ILE A 22 17.68 5.26 23.46
C ILE A 22 18.59 4.48 22.48
N ASP A 23 19.37 3.50 22.94
CA ASP A 23 20.39 2.85 22.09
C ASP A 23 19.99 1.52 21.45
N LYS A 24 18.93 0.83 21.89
CA LYS A 24 18.68 -0.56 21.41
C LYS A 24 18.33 -0.64 19.92
N HIS A 25 17.79 0.43 19.35
CA HIS A 25 17.24 0.43 18.00
C HIS A 25 17.86 1.44 17.04
N LEU A 26 18.62 2.43 17.53
CA LEU A 26 19.40 3.35 16.67
C LEU A 26 20.45 2.64 15.81
N TYR A 27 20.93 1.46 16.26
CA TYR A 27 22.01 0.72 15.61
C TYR A 27 21.52 -0.42 14.70
N GLN A 28 20.29 -0.90 14.88
CA GLN A 28 19.73 -1.99 14.05
C GLN A 28 19.42 -1.54 12.62
N THR A 29 19.35 -0.23 12.36
CA THR A 29 19.13 0.37 11.04
C THR A 29 20.42 0.57 10.23
N GLY A 30 21.58 0.14 10.72
CA GLY A 30 22.87 0.34 10.04
C GLY A 30 23.36 1.80 10.09
N VAL A 31 22.76 2.62 10.94
CA VAL A 31 23.24 3.96 11.30
C VAL A 31 24.19 3.78 12.48
N GLY A 32 25.47 3.57 12.19
CA GLY A 32 26.48 3.55 13.24
C GLY A 32 26.59 4.92 13.87
N GLY A 33 25.81 5.22 14.92
CA GLY A 33 26.07 6.18 16.01
C GLY A 33 26.47 7.63 15.70
N CYS A 34 26.70 8.03 14.45
CA CYS A 34 27.46 9.22 14.08
C CYS A 34 26.59 10.18 13.26
N HIS A 35 25.40 10.52 13.79
CA HIS A 35 24.51 11.50 13.16
C HIS A 35 24.51 12.81 13.96
N GLY A 36 25.06 13.87 13.36
CA GLY A 36 25.01 15.25 13.84
C GLY A 36 24.02 16.10 13.04
N PHE A 37 23.90 17.37 13.40
CA PHE A 37 23.09 18.35 12.68
C PHE A 37 23.93 18.99 11.56
N ARG A 38 24.02 18.30 10.42
CA ARG A 38 24.69 18.83 9.21
C ARG A 38 23.70 19.42 8.24
N PHE A 39 24.00 20.58 7.69
CA PHE A 39 23.19 21.20 6.64
C PHE A 39 23.42 20.52 5.29
N ASN A 40 22.35 20.39 4.52
CA ASN A 40 22.42 19.94 3.14
C ASN A 40 22.95 21.09 2.26
N LEU A 41 24.12 20.90 1.65
CA LEU A 41 24.75 21.91 0.80
C LEU A 41 24.09 22.04 -0.57
N GLU A 42 23.36 21.02 -1.01
CA GLU A 42 22.71 20.97 -2.33
C GLU A 42 21.22 21.30 -2.29
N GLY A 43 20.62 21.31 -1.08
CA GLY A 43 19.20 21.60 -0.83
C GLY A 43 18.94 22.99 -0.24
N PRO A 44 17.70 23.25 0.26
CA PRO A 44 17.35 24.51 0.93
C PRO A 44 18.24 24.80 2.13
N ARG A 45 18.58 26.08 2.35
CA ARG A 45 19.64 26.50 3.28
C ARG A 45 19.42 26.12 4.76
N TYR A 46 18.19 25.83 5.16
CA TYR A 46 17.80 25.40 6.52
C TYR A 46 17.67 23.87 6.66
N CYS A 47 17.81 23.12 5.56
CA CYS A 47 17.62 21.68 5.54
C CYS A 47 18.79 20.97 6.21
N LEU A 48 18.46 20.08 7.15
CA LEU A 48 19.42 19.17 7.75
C LEU A 48 19.45 17.86 6.96
N VAL A 49 20.63 17.30 6.75
CA VAL A 49 20.81 16.03 6.03
C VAL A 49 20.30 14.89 6.91
N GLN A 50 19.47 14.03 6.33
CA GLN A 50 19.17 12.71 6.87
C GLN A 50 19.80 11.65 5.95
N GLU A 51 20.90 11.02 6.38
CA GLU A 51 21.64 10.10 5.51
C GLU A 51 20.96 8.73 5.31
N LYS A 52 20.16 8.26 6.29
CA LYS A 52 19.45 6.95 6.27
C LYS A 52 18.17 6.99 7.14
N GLY A 53 17.46 5.88 7.29
CA GLY A 53 16.35 5.73 8.24
C GLY A 53 16.81 5.90 9.69
N GLY A 54 16.58 7.09 10.25
CA GLY A 54 16.95 7.49 11.61
C GLY A 54 15.87 8.39 12.22
N PRO A 55 16.11 9.04 13.39
CA PRO A 55 15.09 9.76 14.14
C PRO A 55 14.69 11.08 13.46
N CYS A 56 13.94 10.95 12.36
CA CYS A 56 13.46 12.04 11.52
C CYS A 56 12.67 13.09 12.30
N GLY A 57 11.96 12.68 13.36
CA GLY A 57 11.24 13.59 14.25
C GLY A 57 12.13 14.58 14.98
N VAL A 58 13.36 14.21 15.38
CA VAL A 58 14.30 15.14 16.03
C VAL A 58 14.80 16.17 15.01
N LEU A 59 15.19 15.72 13.82
CA LEU A 59 15.65 16.59 12.74
C LEU A 59 14.55 17.56 12.31
N ALA A 60 13.34 17.06 12.08
CA ALA A 60 12.19 17.85 11.69
C ALA A 60 11.85 18.91 12.75
N ALA A 61 11.85 18.55 14.04
CA ALA A 61 11.66 19.49 15.13
C ALA A 61 12.72 20.59 15.14
N VAL A 62 14.01 20.25 15.01
CA VAL A 62 15.09 21.24 14.97
C VAL A 62 14.97 22.16 13.74
N MET A 63 14.69 21.60 12.56
CA MET A 63 14.46 22.41 11.35
C MET A 63 13.28 23.37 11.51
N ALA A 64 12.20 22.95 12.17
CA ALA A 64 11.05 23.82 12.43
C ALA A 64 11.43 25.05 13.26
N PHE A 65 12.29 24.89 14.28
CA PHE A 65 12.80 26.01 15.07
C PHE A 65 13.84 26.85 14.32
N ILE A 66 14.64 26.26 13.41
CA ILE A 66 15.51 27.03 12.50
C ILE A 66 14.67 27.94 11.60
N VAL A 67 13.63 27.39 10.96
CA VAL A 67 12.72 28.16 10.10
C VAL A 67 12.01 29.26 10.90
N LYS A 68 11.56 28.95 12.12
CA LYS A 68 10.97 29.94 13.02
C LYS A 68 11.93 31.11 13.31
N ASN A 69 13.17 30.81 13.70
CA ASN A 69 14.14 31.84 14.05
C ASN A 69 14.57 32.66 12.84
N MET A 70 14.64 32.03 11.67
CA MET A 70 14.88 32.71 10.40
C MET A 70 13.74 33.68 10.04
N MET A 71 12.48 33.24 10.14
CA MET A 71 11.31 34.09 9.88
C MET A 71 11.25 35.29 10.85
N LYS A 72 11.62 35.08 12.11
CA LYS A 72 11.67 36.14 13.13
C LYS A 72 12.80 37.15 12.88
N ALA A 73 13.96 36.70 12.43
CA ALA A 73 15.14 37.55 12.23
C ALA A 73 15.03 38.42 10.97
N ASN A 74 14.49 37.88 9.87
CA ASN A 74 14.53 38.55 8.57
C ASN A 74 13.24 39.31 8.24
N GLY A 75 12.11 39.01 8.90
CA GLY A 75 10.80 39.62 8.59
C GLY A 75 10.32 39.37 7.15
N GLU A 76 11.07 38.58 6.39
CA GLU A 76 10.89 38.26 4.98
C GLU A 76 10.57 36.78 4.83
N ASP A 77 9.80 36.49 3.79
CA ASP A 77 9.55 35.15 3.26
C ASP A 77 10.91 34.43 3.05
N PRO A 78 11.07 33.18 3.54
CA PRO A 78 12.24 32.36 3.25
C PRO A 78 12.59 32.28 1.75
N THR A 79 11.68 32.64 0.84
CA THR A 79 11.74 32.34 -0.59
C THR A 79 12.07 33.49 -1.55
N THR A 80 12.84 34.51 -1.13
CA THR A 80 13.56 35.33 -2.13
C THR A 80 14.59 34.44 -2.83
N GLU A 81 14.19 33.81 -3.95
CA GLU A 81 14.92 32.82 -4.76
C GLU A 81 16.21 32.30 -4.10
N LEU A 82 16.08 31.36 -3.17
CA LEU A 82 17.21 30.85 -2.38
C LEU A 82 18.23 30.16 -3.31
N PRO A 83 19.46 30.70 -3.45
CA PRO A 83 20.54 29.97 -4.11
C PRO A 83 20.87 28.71 -3.30
N LYS A 84 21.13 27.59 -4.00
CA LYS A 84 21.73 26.38 -3.42
C LYS A 84 23.02 26.77 -2.68
N GLY A 85 23.16 26.35 -1.42
CA GLY A 85 24.34 26.62 -0.59
C GLY A 85 24.03 26.93 0.88
N GLN A 86 25.06 26.97 1.73
CA GLN A 86 24.90 27.21 3.17
C GLN A 86 24.50 28.68 3.48
N LEU A 87 23.52 28.89 4.36
CA LEU A 87 23.14 30.21 4.88
C LEU A 87 24.35 30.84 5.63
N PRO A 88 24.75 32.10 5.33
CA PRO A 88 25.57 32.87 6.27
C PRO A 88 24.83 32.96 7.61
N GLY A 89 25.43 32.44 8.69
CA GLY A 89 24.78 32.37 10.00
C GLY A 89 23.88 31.14 10.24
N ALA A 90 23.90 30.12 9.37
CA ALA A 90 23.16 28.86 9.59
C ALA A 90 23.49 28.20 10.93
N GLU A 91 24.77 28.24 11.32
CA GLU A 91 25.22 27.74 12.62
C GLU A 91 24.60 28.53 13.78
N ASP A 92 24.39 29.83 13.63
CA ASP A 92 23.80 30.67 14.68
C ASP A 92 22.31 30.35 14.83
N LEU A 93 21.59 30.17 13.71
CA LEU A 93 20.21 29.69 13.71
C LEU A 93 20.07 28.29 14.34
N LEU A 94 21.02 27.39 14.08
CA LEU A 94 21.06 26.06 14.70
C LEU A 94 21.28 26.16 16.22
N LYS A 95 22.25 26.97 16.68
CA LYS A 95 22.51 27.17 18.11
C LYS A 95 21.28 27.75 18.81
N ASP A 96 20.64 28.74 18.19
CA ASP A 96 19.43 29.37 18.71
C ASP A 96 18.27 28.39 18.78
N ALA A 97 18.05 27.57 17.74
CA ALA A 97 17.03 26.55 17.72
C ALA A 97 17.25 25.48 18.81
N LEU A 98 18.47 24.94 18.94
CA LEU A 98 18.78 23.94 19.96
C LEU A 98 18.62 24.51 21.38
N ALA A 99 19.11 25.73 21.64
CA ALA A 99 18.96 26.38 22.93
C ALA A 99 17.51 26.72 23.26
N GLU A 100 16.71 27.14 22.27
CA GLU A 100 15.30 27.44 22.45
C GLU A 100 14.48 26.19 22.78
N ILE A 101 14.70 25.09 22.06
CA ILE A 101 14.05 23.81 22.37
C ILE A 101 14.38 23.40 23.81
N LEU A 102 15.66 23.45 24.20
CA LEU A 102 16.05 23.09 25.57
C LEU A 102 15.47 24.06 26.60
N TRP A 103 15.40 25.36 26.32
CA TRP A 103 14.78 26.34 27.21
C TRP A 103 13.29 26.05 27.42
N ARG A 104 12.57 25.62 26.39
CA ARG A 104 11.17 25.20 26.53
C ARG A 104 11.02 23.95 27.41
N VAL A 105 11.98 23.04 27.32
CA VAL A 105 12.03 21.85 28.19
C VAL A 105 12.26 22.23 29.67
N VAL A 106 12.91 23.36 29.96
CA VAL A 106 13.15 23.86 31.34
C VAL A 106 11.85 24.24 32.05
N GLU A 107 10.82 24.72 31.34
CA GLU A 107 9.57 25.25 31.95
C GLU A 107 8.81 24.22 32.81
N GLY A 108 9.23 22.95 32.83
CA GLY A 108 8.69 21.89 33.69
C GLY A 108 9.55 21.44 34.89
N SER A 109 10.86 21.71 34.96
CA SER A 109 11.75 21.16 36.03
C SER A 109 13.22 21.61 35.94
N SER A 110 13.92 21.54 37.09
CA SER A 110 15.32 21.93 37.38
C SER A 110 15.69 23.42 37.27
N GLY A 111 15.04 24.17 36.37
CA GLY A 111 15.35 25.57 36.08
C GLY A 111 16.69 25.77 35.34
N LYS A 112 17.30 24.71 34.80
CA LYS A 112 18.63 24.74 34.18
C LYS A 112 18.68 23.94 32.89
N ILE A 113 19.39 24.45 31.89
CA ILE A 113 19.70 23.73 30.65
C ILE A 113 20.92 22.84 30.89
N HIS A 114 20.84 21.58 30.48
CA HIS A 114 21.96 20.64 30.48
C HIS A 114 22.43 20.35 29.05
N LEU A 115 23.73 20.56 28.76
CA LEU A 115 24.33 20.22 27.47
C LEU A 115 25.33 19.07 27.61
N VAL A 116 25.11 18.01 26.83
CA VAL A 116 25.99 16.84 26.75
C VAL A 116 27.07 17.05 25.70
N TYR A 117 28.32 16.77 26.04
CA TYR A 117 29.45 16.88 25.12
C TYR A 117 30.56 15.86 25.41
N GLY A 118 31.46 15.64 24.45
CA GLY A 118 32.47 14.57 24.55
C GLY A 118 31.83 13.18 24.46
N LEU A 119 30.74 13.06 23.70
CA LEU A 119 30.10 11.79 23.38
C LEU A 119 30.69 11.28 22.06
N ASP A 120 31.80 10.55 22.17
CA ASP A 120 32.48 9.94 21.02
C ASP A 120 31.82 8.62 20.59
N ASP A 121 31.29 7.88 21.56
CA ASP A 121 30.61 6.59 21.38
C ASP A 121 29.22 6.65 22.02
N PRO A 122 28.13 6.69 21.22
CA PRO A 122 26.79 6.70 21.77
C PRO A 122 26.43 5.44 22.56
N GLU A 123 27.15 4.32 22.39
CA GLU A 123 26.99 3.13 23.23
C GLU A 123 27.59 3.30 24.63
N ARG A 124 28.34 4.37 24.88
CA ARG A 124 28.97 4.64 26.18
C ARG A 124 28.64 6.07 26.63
N PRO A 125 27.35 6.40 26.83
CA PRO A 125 26.93 7.74 27.23
C PRO A 125 27.43 8.12 28.63
N ASP A 126 27.90 7.15 29.42
CA ASP A 126 28.53 7.37 30.72
C ASP A 126 29.92 8.01 30.65
N ARG A 127 30.52 8.08 29.46
CA ARG A 127 31.78 8.79 29.21
C ARG A 127 31.58 10.26 28.85
N ALA A 128 30.36 10.64 28.49
CA ALA A 128 30.06 12.01 28.11
C ALA A 128 30.07 12.95 29.33
N SER A 129 30.45 14.20 29.08
CA SER A 129 30.42 15.28 30.05
C SER A 129 29.13 16.10 29.92
N VAL A 130 28.72 16.73 31.03
CA VAL A 130 27.51 17.54 31.08
C VAL A 130 27.86 18.93 31.60
N ALA A 131 27.62 19.95 30.77
CA ALA A 131 27.65 21.36 31.15
C ALA A 131 26.23 21.80 31.56
N THR A 132 26.12 22.82 32.41
CA THR A 132 24.83 23.26 32.95
C THR A 132 24.76 24.77 32.94
N PHE A 133 23.64 25.31 32.48
CA PHE A 133 23.40 26.73 32.25
C PHE A 133 22.08 27.15 32.89
N ASP A 134 21.98 28.40 33.33
CA ASP A 134 20.83 28.99 34.01
C ASP A 134 19.96 29.87 33.11
N SER A 135 20.38 30.10 31.87
CA SER A 135 19.69 30.94 30.90
C SER A 135 19.88 30.42 29.48
N GLN A 136 18.88 30.69 28.62
CA GLN A 136 18.95 30.40 27.19
C GLN A 136 20.17 31.08 26.54
N ALA A 137 20.45 32.34 26.88
CA ALA A 137 21.58 33.09 26.33
C ALA A 137 22.94 32.44 26.65
N ALA A 138 23.12 31.93 27.87
CA ALA A 138 24.34 31.22 28.24
C ALA A 138 24.48 29.88 27.49
N ALA A 139 23.37 29.17 27.25
CA ALA A 139 23.37 27.96 26.45
C ALA A 139 23.72 28.24 24.97
N VAL A 140 23.19 29.32 24.37
CA VAL A 140 23.55 29.76 23.02
C VAL A 140 25.05 30.06 22.92
N ALA A 141 25.59 30.83 23.87
CA ALA A 141 27.02 31.12 23.92
C ALA A 141 27.88 29.85 24.03
N ALA A 142 27.45 28.86 24.83
CA ALA A 142 28.16 27.58 24.95
C ALA A 142 28.12 26.76 23.66
N LEU A 143 26.94 26.66 23.03
CA LEU A 143 26.77 25.97 21.75
C LEU A 143 27.58 26.62 20.62
N GLY A 144 27.92 27.91 20.74
CA GLY A 144 28.81 28.62 19.82
C GLY A 144 30.30 28.35 20.00
N SER A 145 30.71 27.67 21.07
CA SER A 145 32.12 27.33 21.26
C SER A 145 32.55 26.16 20.35
N PRO A 146 33.82 26.11 19.90
CA PRO A 146 34.29 25.10 18.94
C PRO A 146 34.05 23.65 19.40
N GLN A 147 34.08 23.40 20.71
CA GLN A 147 33.87 22.07 21.28
C GLN A 147 32.42 21.59 21.09
N PHE A 148 31.44 22.43 21.40
CA PHE A 148 30.03 22.09 21.25
C PHE A 148 29.62 22.10 19.78
N LEU A 149 30.05 23.11 19.01
CA LEU A 149 29.82 23.16 17.57
C LEU A 149 30.23 21.85 16.90
N ARG A 150 31.45 21.38 17.17
CA ARG A 150 31.94 20.13 16.60
C ARG A 150 31.12 18.91 17.06
N GLN A 151 30.80 18.82 18.35
CA GLN A 151 30.02 17.70 18.89
C GLN A 151 28.61 17.60 18.31
N TYR A 152 27.95 18.74 18.07
CA TYR A 152 26.56 18.78 17.63
C TYR A 152 26.43 18.81 16.11
N ALA A 153 27.38 19.40 15.39
CA ALA A 153 27.44 19.37 13.93
C ALA A 153 27.96 18.02 13.40
N GLU A 154 28.91 17.39 14.07
CA GLU A 154 29.51 16.09 13.69
C GLU A 154 29.14 14.99 14.70
N CYS A 155 29.63 13.76 14.49
CA CYS A 155 29.60 12.67 15.47
C CYS A 155 28.19 12.35 16.03
N ALA A 156 28.09 11.86 17.27
CA ALA A 156 26.86 11.50 17.98
C ALA A 156 25.99 12.71 18.40
N GLY A 157 26.05 13.83 17.69
CA GLY A 157 25.46 15.12 18.08
C GLY A 157 23.95 15.09 18.30
N LEU A 158 23.22 14.37 17.46
CA LEU A 158 21.78 14.18 17.64
C LEU A 158 21.48 13.44 18.94
N VAL A 159 22.23 12.37 19.21
CA VAL A 159 22.07 11.58 20.44
C VAL A 159 22.43 12.42 21.66
N ALA A 160 23.53 13.18 21.61
CA ALA A 160 23.91 14.12 22.64
C ALA A 160 22.80 15.15 22.91
N PHE A 161 22.13 15.64 21.88
CA PHE A 161 20.98 16.55 22.02
C PHE A 161 19.76 15.89 22.68
N VAL A 162 19.44 14.65 22.33
CA VAL A 162 18.36 13.90 23.00
C VAL A 162 18.67 13.70 24.49
N TYR A 163 19.91 13.34 24.84
CA TYR A 163 20.33 13.28 26.24
C TYR A 163 20.27 14.66 26.92
N SER A 164 20.65 15.74 26.23
CA SER A 164 20.51 17.12 26.75
C SER A 164 19.06 17.47 27.08
N ALA A 165 18.11 17.14 26.21
CA ALA A 165 16.69 17.39 26.44
C ALA A 165 16.18 16.59 27.65
N ILE A 166 16.49 15.29 27.71
CA ILE A 166 16.09 14.42 28.82
C ILE A 166 16.71 14.87 30.15
N LEU A 167 17.98 15.28 30.16
CA LEU A 167 18.63 15.80 31.36
C LEU A 167 18.04 17.14 31.80
N THR A 168 17.71 18.00 30.84
CA THR A 168 17.08 19.31 31.08
C THR A 168 15.71 19.17 31.73
N ARG A 169 14.87 18.23 31.25
CA ARG A 169 13.60 17.86 31.90
C ARG A 169 13.81 17.04 33.18
N GLY A 170 14.86 16.23 33.25
CA GLY A 170 15.04 15.25 34.32
C GLY A 170 14.37 13.91 33.98
N LEU A 171 15.06 12.83 34.34
CA LEU A 171 14.69 11.48 33.92
C LEU A 171 13.34 11.03 34.53
N GLU A 172 13.07 11.36 35.79
CA GLU A 172 11.83 10.91 36.43
C GLU A 172 10.66 11.77 35.95
N GLU A 173 10.86 13.07 35.74
CA GLU A 173 9.87 13.98 35.18
C GLU A 173 9.48 13.59 33.75
N VAL A 174 10.45 13.18 32.91
CA VAL A 174 10.14 12.64 31.57
C VAL A 174 9.25 11.41 31.66
N ARG A 175 9.40 10.56 32.69
CA ARG A 175 8.58 9.36 32.86
C ARG A 175 7.20 9.69 33.41
N GLU A 176 7.13 10.65 34.32
CA GLU A 176 5.87 11.15 34.88
C GLU A 176 5.04 11.93 33.85
N ASP A 177 5.67 12.52 32.83
CA ASP A 177 4.99 13.13 31.69
C ASP A 177 4.22 12.10 30.82
N THR A 178 4.67 10.84 30.79
CA THR A 178 4.07 9.77 29.98
C THR A 178 2.89 9.10 30.67
N ASP A 179 1.93 8.59 29.90
CA ASP A 179 0.81 7.83 30.47
C ASP A 179 1.23 6.44 31.01
N ASP A 180 2.38 5.90 30.58
CA ASP A 180 3.01 4.69 31.13
C ASP A 180 4.46 4.96 31.60
N PRO A 181 4.65 5.46 32.84
CA PRO A 181 5.98 5.76 33.37
C PRO A 181 6.93 4.55 33.42
N LYS A 182 6.40 3.32 33.42
CA LYS A 182 7.20 2.09 33.46
C LYS A 182 7.62 1.65 32.05
N GLY A 183 6.80 1.92 31.04
CA GLY A 183 7.04 1.61 29.63
C GLY A 183 7.59 2.75 28.77
N ALA A 184 7.80 3.95 29.33
CA ALA A 184 8.28 5.12 28.62
C ALA A 184 9.56 4.84 27.79
N THR A 185 9.47 5.07 26.48
CA THR A 185 10.61 5.02 25.56
C THR A 185 10.65 6.28 24.70
N MET A 186 11.85 6.78 24.41
CA MET A 186 12.02 7.98 23.56
C MET A 186 12.23 7.61 22.09
N LEU A 187 12.66 6.37 21.84
CA LEU A 187 12.86 5.80 20.52
C LEU A 187 12.19 4.43 20.46
N GLY A 188 11.34 4.24 19.46
CA GLY A 188 10.60 3.01 19.21
C GLY A 188 11.45 1.93 18.54
N ALA A 189 10.79 0.86 18.10
CA ALA A 189 11.42 -0.18 17.29
C ALA A 189 12.09 0.44 16.04
N HIS A 190 13.23 -0.10 15.60
CA HIS A 190 14.00 0.41 14.46
C HIS A 190 14.45 1.89 14.57
N GLY A 191 14.43 2.50 15.77
CA GLY A 191 15.03 3.82 16.00
C GLY A 191 14.15 4.99 15.57
N TYR A 192 12.86 4.75 15.30
CA TYR A 192 11.88 5.81 15.04
C TYR A 192 11.64 6.67 16.29
N CYS A 193 11.39 7.97 16.11
CA CYS A 193 10.97 8.83 17.21
C CYS A 193 9.62 8.39 17.76
N THR A 194 9.50 8.30 19.08
CA THR A 194 8.18 8.19 19.72
C THR A 194 7.49 9.55 19.77
N GLN A 195 6.18 9.55 19.94
CA GLN A 195 5.40 10.79 20.05
C GLN A 195 5.81 11.58 21.30
N GLU A 196 6.19 10.90 22.39
CA GLU A 196 6.72 11.49 23.62
C GLU A 196 7.98 12.31 23.36
N LEU A 197 8.94 11.77 22.57
CA LEU A 197 10.16 12.50 22.23
C LEU A 197 9.84 13.73 21.36
N VAL A 198 8.94 13.60 20.39
CA VAL A 198 8.54 14.74 19.54
C VAL A 198 7.85 15.82 20.39
N ASN A 199 6.93 15.43 21.26
CA ASN A 199 6.24 16.35 22.16
C ASN A 199 7.21 17.01 23.16
N LEU A 200 8.21 16.29 23.67
CA LEU A 200 9.25 16.88 24.51
C LEU A 200 9.95 18.04 23.80
N LEU A 201 10.28 17.87 22.52
CA LEU A 201 10.98 18.90 21.74
C LEU A 201 10.05 20.06 21.30
N LEU A 202 8.78 19.78 20.98
CA LEU A 202 7.84 20.81 20.53
C LEU A 202 7.22 21.61 21.69
N VAL A 203 6.77 20.92 22.73
CA VAL A 203 5.96 21.48 23.82
C VAL A 203 6.66 21.51 25.17
N GLY A 204 7.87 20.95 25.28
CA GLY A 204 8.68 20.94 26.51
C GLY A 204 8.35 19.81 27.48
N ARG A 205 7.37 18.95 27.17
CA ARG A 205 6.95 17.81 28.00
C ARG A 205 6.77 16.56 27.16
N ALA A 206 7.16 15.41 27.73
CA ALA A 206 7.13 14.13 27.05
C ALA A 206 5.74 13.45 27.11
N VAL A 207 4.67 14.21 26.85
CA VAL A 207 3.30 13.68 26.91
C VAL A 207 3.03 12.71 25.75
N SER A 208 2.27 11.64 26.00
CA SER A 208 2.04 10.56 25.03
C SER A 208 1.05 10.92 23.91
N ASN A 209 0.18 11.92 24.14
CA ASN A 209 -0.92 12.22 23.22
C ASN A 209 -0.81 13.62 22.58
N THR A 210 -1.57 13.80 21.50
CA THR A 210 -1.61 15.05 20.72
C THR A 210 -2.88 15.87 20.90
N PHE A 211 -3.89 15.36 21.64
CA PHE A 211 -5.12 16.11 21.94
C PHE A 211 -4.88 17.18 23.01
N ASP A 212 -5.83 18.11 23.17
CA ASP A 212 -5.72 19.20 24.15
C ASP A 212 -6.14 18.76 25.56
N GLY A 213 -5.36 19.16 26.57
CA GLY A 213 -5.71 18.96 27.98
C GLY A 213 -5.66 17.50 28.42
N GLN A 214 -6.60 17.08 29.26
CA GLN A 214 -6.70 15.70 29.73
C GLN A 214 -7.96 15.05 29.19
N GLN A 215 -7.88 13.76 28.86
CA GLN A 215 -9.01 12.93 28.48
C GLN A 215 -9.14 11.76 29.45
N SER A 216 -10.35 11.50 29.95
CA SER A 216 -10.61 10.36 30.85
C SER A 216 -11.17 9.19 30.06
N LEU A 217 -10.51 8.04 30.12
CA LEU A 217 -10.92 6.76 29.55
C LEU A 217 -11.09 5.75 30.71
N ASP A 218 -12.32 5.51 31.15
CA ASP A 218 -12.63 4.52 32.20
C ASP A 218 -11.82 4.64 33.50
N GLY A 219 -11.58 5.87 33.95
CA GLY A 219 -10.81 6.15 35.17
C GLY A 219 -9.29 6.20 34.95
N LEU A 220 -8.80 5.88 33.75
CA LEU A 220 -7.46 6.22 33.29
C LEU A 220 -7.50 7.65 32.70
N VAL A 221 -6.83 8.58 33.37
CA VAL A 221 -6.67 9.95 32.87
C VAL A 221 -5.46 9.96 31.94
N LEU A 222 -5.70 10.13 30.65
CA LEU A 222 -4.67 10.35 29.65
C LEU A 222 -4.32 11.83 29.58
N THR A 223 -3.02 12.10 29.51
CA THR A 223 -2.50 13.45 29.44
C THR A 223 -2.19 13.82 28.00
N GLY A 224 -2.76 14.93 27.55
CA GLY A 224 -2.48 15.54 26.26
C GLY A 224 -1.67 16.82 26.40
N ILE A 225 -1.73 17.67 25.38
CA ILE A 225 -0.97 18.91 25.30
C ILE A 225 -1.61 19.93 26.24
N GLU A 226 -0.93 20.29 27.33
CA GLU A 226 -1.39 21.32 28.27
C GLU A 226 -1.01 22.75 27.83
N SER A 227 0.09 22.88 27.10
CA SER A 227 0.66 24.17 26.69
C SER A 227 -0.31 24.95 25.79
N ALA A 228 -0.77 26.11 26.28
CA ALA A 228 -1.72 26.95 25.55
C ALA A 228 -1.12 27.64 24.30
N SER A 229 0.20 27.70 24.19
CA SER A 229 0.91 28.33 23.07
C SER A 229 2.08 27.45 22.61
N CYS A 230 1.94 26.88 21.42
CA CYS A 230 2.98 26.10 20.76
C CYS A 230 3.60 26.95 19.64
N PRO A 231 4.93 27.16 19.60
CA PRO A 231 5.59 27.84 18.49
C PRO A 231 5.52 27.05 17.20
N VAL A 232 5.67 25.74 17.31
CA VAL A 232 5.59 24.80 16.20
C VAL A 232 4.45 23.84 16.50
N GLY A 233 3.62 23.62 15.50
CA GLY A 233 2.47 22.73 15.56
C GLY A 233 2.81 21.33 15.10
N LEU A 234 1.81 20.47 15.10
CA LEU A 234 1.90 19.13 14.54
C LEU A 234 0.58 18.80 13.86
N LEU A 235 0.64 18.20 12.68
CA LEU A 235 -0.49 17.61 11.98
C LEU A 235 -0.18 16.14 11.74
N SER A 236 -1.17 15.28 11.86
CA SER A 236 -0.97 13.85 11.70
C SER A 236 -1.88 13.28 10.63
N LEU A 237 -1.30 12.45 9.76
CA LEU A 237 -2.05 11.66 8.81
C LEU A 237 -3.02 10.69 9.54
N TYR A 238 -2.67 10.25 10.75
CA TYR A 238 -3.55 9.44 11.58
C TYR A 238 -4.80 10.17 12.06
N GLU A 239 -4.76 11.50 12.20
CA GLU A 239 -5.95 12.30 12.46
C GLU A 239 -6.87 12.33 11.23
N HIS A 240 -6.29 12.49 10.04
CA HIS A 240 -7.05 12.40 8.79
C HIS A 240 -7.76 11.04 8.66
N PHE A 241 -7.13 9.96 9.16
CA PHE A 241 -7.73 8.62 9.23
C PHE A 241 -8.66 8.41 10.44
N GLY A 242 -8.81 9.39 11.34
CA GLY A 242 -9.63 9.28 12.55
C GLY A 242 -9.08 8.29 13.59
N CYS A 243 -7.78 7.95 13.53
CA CYS A 243 -7.12 7.03 14.46
C CYS A 243 -6.74 7.72 15.78
N LEU A 244 -6.44 9.02 15.72
CA LEU A 244 -6.13 9.87 16.87
C LEU A 244 -6.70 11.28 16.64
N GLU A 245 -6.72 12.08 17.71
CA GLU A 245 -7.09 13.49 17.66
C GLU A 245 -5.84 14.35 17.84
N VAL A 246 -5.61 15.31 16.94
CA VAL A 246 -4.67 16.39 17.18
C VAL A 246 -5.46 17.59 17.71
N GLY A 247 -5.07 18.04 18.90
CA GLY A 247 -5.71 19.15 19.60
C GLY A 247 -5.52 20.48 18.87
N GLN A 248 -6.37 21.44 19.19
CA GLN A 248 -6.34 22.77 18.57
C GLN A 248 -5.02 23.50 18.89
N ARG A 249 -4.39 23.21 20.04
CA ARG A 249 -3.11 23.81 20.45
C ARG A 249 -1.95 23.46 19.51
N LEU A 250 -1.97 22.26 18.94
CA LEU A 250 -0.98 21.83 17.94
C LEU A 250 -1.39 22.19 16.51
N LYS A 251 -2.69 22.29 16.22
CA LYS A 251 -3.19 22.74 14.90
C LYS A 251 -2.99 24.24 14.66
N MET A 252 -3.06 25.04 15.71
CA MET A 252 -2.95 26.50 15.66
C MET A 252 -1.67 26.98 16.37
N PRO A 253 -0.48 26.68 15.82
CA PRO A 253 0.76 27.18 16.38
C PRO A 253 0.87 28.70 16.18
N THR A 254 1.68 29.33 17.03
CA THR A 254 1.92 30.78 16.97
C THR A 254 2.85 31.19 15.83
N SER A 255 3.73 30.28 15.39
CA SER A 255 4.46 30.41 14.14
C SER A 255 3.81 29.43 13.18
N SER A 256 3.43 29.88 11.98
CA SER A 256 2.75 29.12 10.92
C SER A 256 3.56 27.92 10.42
N ILE A 257 3.94 26.99 11.30
CA ILE A 257 4.94 25.94 11.10
C ILE A 257 4.40 24.69 11.78
N TRP A 258 4.36 23.57 11.06
CA TRP A 258 3.87 22.30 11.52
C TRP A 258 4.84 21.18 11.18
N LEU A 259 5.00 20.24 12.10
CA LEU A 259 5.50 18.92 11.76
C LEU A 259 4.37 18.07 11.18
N ILE A 260 4.64 17.40 10.06
CA ILE A 260 3.71 16.44 9.47
C ILE A 260 4.14 15.04 9.89
N CYS A 261 3.31 14.36 10.68
CA CYS A 261 3.48 12.96 11.02
C CYS A 261 2.74 12.10 10.00
N ALA A 262 3.49 11.48 9.08
CA ALA A 262 2.98 10.55 8.09
C ALA A 262 3.52 9.14 8.39
N GLU A 263 2.66 8.31 8.98
CA GLU A 263 2.97 6.94 9.40
C GLU A 263 4.10 6.85 10.45
N SER A 264 5.35 6.67 10.00
CA SER A 264 6.56 6.59 10.84
C SER A 264 7.56 7.71 10.55
N HIS A 265 7.22 8.60 9.60
CA HIS A 265 8.09 9.67 9.14
C HIS A 265 7.57 11.05 9.53
N TYR A 266 8.50 11.96 9.84
CA TYR A 266 8.21 13.33 10.20
C TYR A 266 8.85 14.27 9.18
N SER A 267 8.04 15.16 8.62
CA SER A 267 8.48 16.18 7.67
C SER A 267 8.01 17.57 8.08
N LEU A 268 8.42 18.61 7.36
CA LEU A 268 8.15 20.00 7.71
C LEU A 268 7.14 20.63 6.74
N LEU A 269 6.17 21.36 7.28
CA LEU A 269 5.24 22.20 6.52
C LEU A 269 5.19 23.58 7.18
N TYR A 270 5.27 24.66 6.41
CA TYR A 270 5.08 26.00 6.96
C TYR A 270 4.38 26.94 5.97
N GLY A 271 3.67 27.93 6.51
CA GLY A 271 2.97 28.95 5.75
C GLY A 271 3.83 30.18 5.48
N VAL A 272 3.61 30.77 4.32
CA VAL A 272 4.26 31.98 3.85
C VAL A 272 3.19 33.06 3.67
N GLY A 273 3.29 34.13 4.47
CA GLY A 273 2.29 35.21 4.48
C GLY A 273 1.08 34.94 5.41
N PRO A 274 0.00 35.73 5.28
CA PRO A 274 -1.17 35.63 6.15
C PRO A 274 -1.94 34.33 5.89
N ILE A 275 -2.14 33.50 6.91
CA ILE A 275 -2.94 32.26 6.81
C ILE A 275 -4.44 32.55 6.64
N ASP A 276 -4.90 33.74 7.04
CA ASP A 276 -6.32 34.10 7.05
C ASP A 276 -6.85 34.60 5.68
N SER A 277 -6.08 34.46 4.60
CA SER A 277 -6.55 34.77 3.25
C SER A 277 -7.22 33.57 2.57
N ASP A 278 -8.14 33.84 1.63
CA ASP A 278 -8.78 32.81 0.79
C ASP A 278 -7.79 31.96 -0.03
N THR A 279 -6.54 32.43 -0.13
CA THR A 279 -5.41 31.70 -0.69
C THR A 279 -4.29 31.67 0.35
N VAL A 280 -3.81 30.48 0.69
CA VAL A 280 -2.69 30.26 1.62
C VAL A 280 -1.54 29.66 0.85
N GLU A 281 -0.37 30.29 0.93
CA GLU A 281 0.87 29.74 0.39
C GLU A 281 1.56 28.92 1.46
N LEU A 282 1.87 27.67 1.14
CA LEU A 282 2.54 26.71 2.00
C LEU A 282 3.81 26.19 1.33
N ARG A 283 4.77 25.84 2.16
CA ARG A 283 6.03 25.20 1.79
C ARG A 283 6.12 23.87 2.52
N TYR A 284 6.31 22.80 1.76
CA TYR A 284 6.49 21.45 2.29
C TYR A 284 7.90 20.96 1.98
N MET A 285 8.56 20.38 2.97
CA MET A 285 9.92 19.87 2.84
C MET A 285 10.06 18.51 3.51
N ASP A 286 10.63 17.57 2.76
CA ASP A 286 11.04 16.26 3.28
C ASP A 286 12.57 16.16 3.26
N GLN A 287 13.17 15.99 4.44
CA GLN A 287 14.61 15.86 4.62
C GLN A 287 15.20 14.57 4.05
N LEU A 288 14.40 13.51 3.80
CA LEU A 288 14.84 12.32 3.06
C LEU A 288 14.93 12.57 1.56
N MET A 289 14.12 13.48 1.03
CA MET A 289 14.06 13.85 -0.38
C MET A 289 14.77 15.20 -0.62
N GLY A 290 15.85 15.46 0.13
CA GLY A 290 16.53 16.76 0.15
C GLY A 290 17.06 17.24 -1.21
N GLU A 291 17.24 16.33 -2.18
CA GLU A 291 17.64 16.64 -3.57
C GLU A 291 16.48 17.18 -4.43
N GLU A 292 15.23 16.82 -4.11
CA GLU A 292 14.03 17.25 -4.84
C GLU A 292 13.65 18.70 -4.53
N GLY A 293 14.17 19.25 -3.44
CA GLY A 293 13.94 20.63 -3.01
C GLY A 293 12.61 20.83 -2.27
N GLU A 294 12.22 22.10 -2.11
CA GLU A 294 11.00 22.50 -1.40
C GLU A 294 9.77 22.45 -2.32
N TYR A 295 8.69 21.84 -1.85
CA TYR A 295 7.42 21.82 -2.54
C TYR A 295 6.62 23.09 -2.25
N HIS A 296 6.26 23.82 -3.30
CA HIS A 296 5.49 25.06 -3.22
C HIS A 296 4.00 24.76 -3.44
N LEU A 297 3.19 24.95 -2.40
CA LEU A 297 1.77 24.59 -2.39
C LEU A 297 0.91 25.84 -2.23
N THR A 298 0.06 26.12 -3.22
CA THR A 298 -0.95 27.17 -3.11
C THR A 298 -2.31 26.54 -2.81
N LEU A 299 -2.83 26.74 -1.60
CA LEU A 299 -4.17 26.29 -1.22
C LEU A 299 -5.17 27.41 -1.41
N ARG A 300 -6.23 27.17 -2.20
CA ARG A 300 -7.36 28.10 -2.33
C ARG A 300 -8.58 27.52 -1.65
N LEU A 301 -9.21 28.30 -0.77
CA LEU A 301 -10.54 27.99 -0.25
C LEU A 301 -11.53 28.08 -1.41
N LEU A 302 -11.83 26.94 -2.03
CA LEU A 302 -12.95 26.82 -2.96
C LEU A 302 -14.24 26.83 -2.14
N ASP A 303 -15.25 27.56 -2.66
CA ASP A 303 -16.59 27.66 -2.12
C ASP A 303 -17.07 26.35 -1.47
N ARG A 304 -17.71 26.43 -0.29
CA ARG A 304 -18.14 25.30 0.58
C ARG A 304 -19.03 24.22 -0.09
N LYS A 305 -19.27 24.32 -1.40
CA LYS A 305 -19.97 23.37 -2.28
C LYS A 305 -19.04 22.38 -2.98
N ALA A 306 -17.72 22.48 -2.85
CA ALA A 306 -16.80 21.47 -3.38
C ALA A 306 -17.12 20.10 -2.77
N PRO A 307 -17.16 19.01 -3.56
CA PRO A 307 -17.39 17.68 -3.04
C PRO A 307 -16.33 17.38 -1.97
N ARG A 308 -16.76 16.99 -0.77
CA ARG A 308 -15.85 16.51 0.28
C ARG A 308 -14.89 15.51 -0.36
N PHE A 309 -13.62 15.85 -0.42
CA PHE A 309 -12.58 14.93 -0.88
C PHE A 309 -12.65 13.71 0.04
N LYS A 310 -13.12 12.57 -0.49
CA LYS A 310 -13.12 11.30 0.26
C LYS A 310 -11.64 10.92 0.43
N PRO A 311 -11.12 10.80 1.67
CA PRO A 311 -9.73 10.38 1.91
C PRO A 311 -9.36 9.14 1.09
N PRO A 312 -8.11 8.99 0.62
CA PRO A 312 -7.61 7.67 0.26
C PRO A 312 -7.71 6.76 1.50
N ARG A 313 -8.39 5.62 1.35
CA ARG A 313 -8.69 4.67 2.44
C ARG A 313 -7.40 3.99 2.89
N VAL A 314 -6.86 4.36 4.06
CA VAL A 314 -5.73 3.64 4.65
C VAL A 314 -6.24 2.52 5.57
N MET A 315 -5.70 1.33 5.34
CA MET A 315 -6.01 0.11 6.09
C MET A 315 -5.52 0.28 7.53
N THR A 316 -6.44 0.43 8.46
CA THR A 316 -6.16 0.34 9.91
C THR A 316 -6.27 -1.12 10.34
N SER A 317 -5.41 -1.57 11.25
CA SER A 317 -5.54 -2.92 11.82
C SER A 317 -6.88 -3.04 12.55
N ALA A 318 -7.52 -4.21 12.52
CA ALA A 318 -8.79 -4.44 13.20
C ALA A 318 -8.65 -4.31 14.72
N ALA A 319 -7.44 -4.45 15.28
CA ALA A 319 -7.16 -4.16 16.67
C ALA A 319 -7.30 -2.66 16.98
N THR A 320 -6.69 -1.80 16.17
CA THR A 320 -6.77 -0.34 16.32
C THR A 320 -8.21 0.15 16.16
N ALA A 321 -8.91 -0.35 15.14
CA ALA A 321 -10.30 0.04 14.89
C ALA A 321 -11.26 -0.44 15.99
N ARG A 322 -11.04 -1.65 16.55
CA ARG A 322 -11.81 -2.16 17.71
C ARG A 322 -11.56 -1.33 18.97
N VAL A 323 -10.32 -0.96 19.24
CA VAL A 323 -9.97 -0.09 20.39
C VAL A 323 -10.63 1.28 20.26
N GLY A 324 -10.63 1.87 19.07
CA GLY A 324 -11.34 3.14 18.80
C GLY A 324 -12.85 3.05 19.03
N LEU A 325 -13.49 1.97 18.53
CA LEU A 325 -14.92 1.72 18.76
C LEU A 325 -15.26 1.49 20.24
N LEU A 326 -14.43 0.72 20.95
CA LEU A 326 -14.63 0.45 22.38
C LEU A 326 -14.52 1.73 23.20
N ARG A 327 -13.52 2.59 22.93
CA ARG A 327 -13.41 3.92 23.57
C ARG A 327 -14.63 4.79 23.33
N ALA A 328 -15.17 4.77 22.11
CA ALA A 328 -16.37 5.54 21.77
C ALA A 328 -17.64 5.02 22.46
N LEU A 329 -17.84 3.69 22.54
CA LEU A 329 -18.97 3.07 23.25
C LEU A 329 -18.93 3.34 24.76
N VAL A 330 -17.75 3.23 25.35
CA VAL A 330 -17.49 3.56 26.75
C VAL A 330 -17.85 5.03 27.04
N SER A 331 -17.43 5.96 26.17
CA SER A 331 -17.74 7.37 26.32
C SER A 331 -19.25 7.68 26.24
N ALA A 332 -20.00 6.85 25.52
CA ALA A 332 -21.46 6.98 25.36
C ALA A 332 -22.26 6.40 26.54
N GLY A 333 -21.67 5.51 27.35
CA GLY A 333 -22.34 4.86 28.49
C GLY A 333 -22.60 5.76 29.71
N ASN A 334 -21.96 6.94 29.79
CA ASN A 334 -21.97 7.79 30.98
C ASN A 334 -22.94 9.00 30.96
N GLY A 335 -23.85 9.08 29.99
CA GLY A 335 -24.88 10.12 29.96
C GLY A 335 -25.56 10.21 28.60
N GLN A 336 -26.83 10.63 28.57
CA GLN A 336 -27.65 10.76 27.36
C GLN A 336 -26.82 11.34 26.20
N MET A 337 -26.49 10.47 25.25
CA MET A 337 -25.66 10.85 24.13
C MET A 337 -26.45 11.81 23.24
N ALA A 338 -25.95 13.04 23.08
CA ALA A 338 -26.54 14.00 22.16
C ALA A 338 -26.61 13.38 20.75
N ALA A 339 -27.75 13.55 20.06
CA ALA A 339 -28.00 12.99 18.73
C ALA A 339 -26.88 13.31 17.71
N GLU A 340 -26.12 14.38 17.96
CA GLU A 340 -24.96 14.84 17.17
C GLU A 340 -23.76 13.88 17.17
N LYS A 341 -23.57 13.03 18.19
CA LYS A 341 -22.41 12.11 18.28
C LYS A 341 -22.67 10.71 17.68
N LEU A 342 -23.92 10.41 17.35
CA LEU A 342 -24.36 9.11 16.82
C LEU A 342 -23.77 8.74 15.44
N PRO A 343 -23.64 9.70 14.48
CA PRO A 343 -23.01 9.41 13.19
C PRO A 343 -21.53 9.01 13.32
N HIS A 344 -20.82 9.57 14.30
CA HIS A 344 -19.42 9.28 14.56
C HIS A 344 -19.24 7.85 15.12
N LEU A 345 -20.12 7.43 16.04
CA LEU A 345 -20.13 6.07 16.57
C LEU A 345 -20.36 5.02 15.46
N TYR A 346 -21.30 5.26 14.56
CA TYR A 346 -21.54 4.38 13.41
C TYR A 346 -20.39 4.39 12.40
N ALA A 347 -19.70 5.51 12.22
CA ALA A 347 -18.51 5.57 11.38
C ALA A 347 -17.38 4.69 11.95
N LEU A 348 -17.13 4.77 13.26
CA LEU A 348 -16.14 3.91 13.95
C LEU A 348 -16.54 2.44 13.92
N ALA A 349 -17.83 2.14 14.10
CA ALA A 349 -18.35 0.77 14.01
C ALA A 349 -18.17 0.21 12.60
N GLY A 350 -18.49 1.01 11.57
CA GLY A 350 -18.27 0.66 10.17
C GLY A 350 -16.79 0.38 9.86
N ALA A 351 -15.89 1.24 10.33
CA ALA A 351 -14.45 1.06 10.17
C ALA A 351 -13.94 -0.23 10.83
N ALA A 352 -14.39 -0.52 12.06
CA ALA A 352 -14.04 -1.77 12.75
C ALA A 352 -14.57 -3.01 12.01
N ILE A 353 -15.81 -2.95 11.50
CA ILE A 353 -16.42 -4.05 10.73
C ILE A 353 -15.66 -4.29 9.42
N GLU A 354 -15.33 -3.22 8.70
CA GLU A 354 -14.57 -3.29 7.44
C GLU A 354 -13.18 -3.88 7.69
N ALA A 355 -12.45 -3.41 8.70
CA ALA A 355 -11.12 -3.92 9.07
C ALA A 355 -11.16 -5.40 9.51
N MET A 356 -12.11 -5.80 10.37
CA MET A 356 -12.25 -7.20 10.79
C MET A 356 -12.54 -8.13 9.60
N ALA A 357 -13.42 -7.71 8.69
CA ALA A 357 -13.74 -8.49 7.51
C ALA A 357 -12.58 -8.53 6.51
N MET A 358 -11.77 -7.46 6.39
CA MET A 358 -10.55 -7.44 5.57
C MET A 358 -9.46 -8.37 6.11
N GLU A 359 -9.31 -8.48 7.43
CA GLU A 359 -8.36 -9.43 8.06
C GLU A 359 -8.85 -10.90 8.03
N GLY A 360 -10.06 -11.15 7.52
CA GLY A 360 -10.62 -12.49 7.38
C GLY A 360 -11.49 -12.96 8.57
N ASP A 361 -11.64 -12.16 9.63
CA ASP A 361 -12.53 -12.46 10.77
C ASP A 361 -13.99 -12.03 10.48
N ILE A 362 -14.57 -12.69 9.49
CA ILE A 362 -15.92 -12.41 9.01
C ILE A 362 -16.97 -12.80 10.06
N SER A 363 -16.67 -13.80 10.89
CA SER A 363 -17.50 -14.20 12.03
C SER A 363 -17.68 -13.07 13.03
N ALA A 364 -16.59 -12.43 13.47
CA ALA A 364 -16.67 -11.33 14.43
C ALA A 364 -17.36 -10.11 13.83
N ALA A 365 -17.09 -9.80 12.56
CA ALA A 365 -17.76 -8.71 11.85
C ALA A 365 -19.30 -8.91 11.80
N ARG A 366 -19.78 -10.12 11.48
CA ARG A 366 -21.21 -10.45 11.48
C ARG A 366 -21.81 -10.44 12.87
N GLN A 367 -21.10 -10.96 13.87
CA GLN A 367 -21.56 -10.95 15.25
C GLN A 367 -21.71 -9.52 15.78
N LEU A 368 -20.81 -8.61 15.41
CA LEU A 368 -20.93 -7.20 15.79
C LEU A 368 -22.16 -6.55 15.16
N VAL A 369 -22.39 -6.76 13.85
CA VAL A 369 -23.62 -6.29 13.19
C VAL A 369 -24.87 -6.88 13.85
N ALA A 370 -24.89 -8.18 14.13
CA ALA A 370 -26.03 -8.84 14.78
C ALA A 370 -26.30 -8.31 16.20
N ARG A 371 -25.25 -7.95 16.95
CA ARG A 371 -25.39 -7.30 18.27
C ARG A 371 -26.00 -5.89 18.13
N MET A 372 -25.52 -5.11 17.17
CA MET A 372 -26.08 -3.77 16.89
C MET A 372 -27.54 -3.85 16.47
N GLU A 373 -27.91 -4.86 15.68
CA GLU A 373 -29.29 -5.13 15.28
C GLU A 373 -30.17 -5.53 16.47
N ALA A 374 -29.71 -6.42 17.34
CA ALA A 374 -30.44 -6.87 18.52
C ALA A 374 -30.70 -5.71 19.51
N ASP A 375 -29.71 -4.84 19.70
CA ASP A 375 -29.82 -3.64 20.55
C ASP A 375 -30.78 -2.60 19.96
N GLY A 376 -30.85 -2.48 18.62
CA GLY A 376 -31.80 -1.61 17.92
C GLY A 376 -33.25 -2.14 17.96
N GLU A 377 -33.46 -3.45 17.76
CA GLU A 377 -34.80 -4.07 17.76
C GLU A 377 -35.48 -4.11 19.13
N ALA A 378 -34.70 -4.22 20.21
CA ALA A 378 -35.20 -4.13 21.59
C ALA A 378 -35.90 -2.78 21.88
N SER A 379 -35.59 -1.73 21.10
CA SER A 379 -36.22 -0.41 21.22
C SER A 379 -37.59 -0.32 20.56
N ALA A 380 -37.80 -0.98 19.42
CA ALA A 380 -39.07 -0.91 18.69
C ALA A 380 -40.23 -1.60 19.45
N ARG A 381 -39.91 -2.46 20.42
CA ARG A 381 -40.87 -3.22 21.23
C ARG A 381 -41.09 -2.64 22.64
N MET A 382 -40.36 -1.58 23.03
CA MET A 382 -40.50 -0.95 24.35
C MET A 382 -41.18 0.42 24.25
N THR A 383 -42.51 0.42 24.12
CA THR A 383 -43.39 1.56 24.45
C THR A 383 -43.90 1.50 25.90
N ASP A 384 -43.47 0.53 26.70
CA ASP A 384 -43.93 0.43 28.08
C ASP A 384 -42.78 0.32 29.09
N SER A 385 -43.00 1.02 30.20
CA SER A 385 -42.03 1.44 31.19
C SER A 385 -41.61 0.32 32.14
N ARG A 386 -40.29 0.09 32.25
CA ARG A 386 -39.48 -0.35 33.43
C ARG A 386 -38.40 -1.38 33.05
N TRP A 387 -37.14 -1.07 33.40
CA TRP A 387 -36.13 -1.89 34.11
C TRP A 387 -34.68 -1.45 33.73
N PRO A 388 -33.66 -1.55 34.63
CA PRO A 388 -32.43 -0.76 34.59
C PRO A 388 -31.17 -1.45 34.03
N ALA A 389 -30.11 -0.63 34.03
CA ALA A 389 -28.75 -0.71 33.50
C ALA A 389 -28.00 -2.08 33.50
N LYS A 390 -27.39 -2.36 32.34
CA LYS A 390 -26.08 -2.99 32.16
C LYS A 390 -25.35 -2.25 31.02
N THR A 391 -24.07 -1.97 31.20
CA THR A 391 -23.28 -0.84 30.64
C THR A 391 -22.58 -1.06 29.30
N ASP A 392 -22.99 -2.04 28.46
CA ASP A 392 -22.32 -2.33 27.17
C ASP A 392 -23.25 -2.23 25.94
N ARG A 393 -24.23 -1.32 25.92
CA ARG A 393 -25.25 -1.30 24.86
C ARG A 393 -25.08 -0.16 23.87
N PHE A 394 -25.23 -0.45 22.58
CA PHE A 394 -25.34 0.59 21.55
C PHE A 394 -26.58 1.47 21.80
N PRO A 395 -26.54 2.76 21.42
CA PRO A 395 -27.72 3.61 21.48
C PRO A 395 -28.85 3.02 20.61
N ARG A 396 -30.06 3.02 21.19
CA ARG A 396 -31.27 2.30 20.76
C ARG A 396 -31.90 2.84 19.45
N LEU A 397 -31.18 2.76 18.33
CA LEU A 397 -31.62 3.26 17.01
C LEU A 397 -31.36 2.22 15.90
N PRO A 398 -32.13 2.23 14.79
CA PRO A 398 -31.95 1.28 13.69
C PRO A 398 -30.57 1.42 13.03
N VAL A 399 -29.94 0.29 12.72
CA VAL A 399 -28.60 0.22 12.12
C VAL A 399 -28.63 0.87 10.71
N PRO A 400 -27.79 1.88 10.43
CA PRO A 400 -27.80 2.57 9.15
C PRO A 400 -27.18 1.73 8.03
N LEU A 401 -27.53 2.06 6.78
CA LEU A 401 -27.02 1.37 5.57
C LEU A 401 -25.48 1.36 5.50
N SER A 402 -24.83 2.42 5.98
CA SER A 402 -23.37 2.55 5.99
C SER A 402 -22.63 1.40 6.66
N ILE A 403 -23.22 0.79 7.69
CA ILE A 403 -22.65 -0.38 8.38
C ILE A 403 -22.63 -1.61 7.48
N TYR A 404 -23.74 -1.85 6.78
CA TYR A 404 -23.82 -2.94 5.80
C TYR A 404 -22.91 -2.67 4.59
N THR A 405 -22.75 -1.41 4.19
CA THR A 405 -21.78 -1.00 3.16
C THR A 405 -20.33 -1.32 3.57
N SER A 406 -19.94 -1.04 4.80
CA SER A 406 -18.63 -1.42 5.34
C SER A 406 -18.43 -2.94 5.41
N LEU A 407 -19.46 -3.68 5.82
CA LEU A 407 -19.42 -5.15 5.78
C LEU A 407 -19.26 -5.67 4.34
N ALA A 408 -20.00 -5.12 3.38
CA ALA A 408 -19.92 -5.50 1.97
C ALA A 408 -18.50 -5.28 1.41
N ARG A 409 -17.85 -4.16 1.75
CA ARG A 409 -16.46 -3.87 1.34
C ARG A 409 -15.47 -4.88 1.91
N GLY A 410 -15.61 -5.21 3.19
CA GLY A 410 -14.80 -6.25 3.81
C GLY A 410 -14.97 -7.62 3.13
N LEU A 411 -16.20 -8.01 2.83
CA LEU A 411 -16.49 -9.25 2.08
C LEU A 411 -15.91 -9.22 0.66
N ALA A 412 -15.86 -8.05 0.01
CA ALA A 412 -15.25 -7.86 -1.31
C ALA A 412 -13.78 -8.24 -1.32
N SER A 413 -13.03 -7.78 -0.31
CA SER A 413 -11.59 -8.03 -0.18
C SER A 413 -11.27 -9.53 -0.06
N GLN A 414 -12.14 -10.29 0.60
CA GLN A 414 -12.01 -11.74 0.82
C GLN A 414 -12.66 -12.58 -0.30
N LYS A 415 -13.16 -11.94 -1.37
CA LYS A 415 -13.79 -12.60 -2.54
C LYS A 415 -14.97 -13.53 -2.18
N ARG A 416 -15.73 -13.22 -1.11
CA ARG A 416 -16.81 -14.10 -0.62
C ARG A 416 -18.20 -13.76 -1.17
N ILE A 417 -18.41 -14.06 -2.46
CA ILE A 417 -19.66 -13.75 -3.19
C ILE A 417 -20.93 -14.22 -2.47
N ALA A 418 -20.95 -15.47 -2.00
CA ALA A 418 -22.16 -16.06 -1.43
C ALA A 418 -22.66 -15.29 -0.20
N ASP A 419 -21.75 -14.71 0.58
CA ASP A 419 -22.12 -13.89 1.73
C ASP A 419 -22.54 -12.47 1.31
N CYS A 420 -21.99 -11.93 0.23
CA CYS A 420 -22.48 -10.68 -0.36
C CYS A 420 -23.92 -10.81 -0.88
N VAL A 421 -24.25 -11.92 -1.56
CA VAL A 421 -25.62 -12.19 -2.03
C VAL A 421 -26.60 -12.32 -0.85
N ARG A 422 -26.17 -12.98 0.24
CA ARG A 422 -26.97 -13.06 1.48
C ARG A 422 -27.15 -11.68 2.10
N LEU A 423 -26.10 -10.86 2.13
CA LEU A 423 -26.15 -9.48 2.64
C LEU A 423 -27.11 -8.62 1.81
N TRP A 424 -27.09 -8.75 0.49
CA TRP A 424 -28.03 -8.09 -0.42
C TRP A 424 -29.48 -8.44 -0.06
N GLY A 425 -29.78 -9.75 0.06
CA GLY A 425 -31.12 -10.21 0.45
C GLY A 425 -31.52 -9.75 1.85
N HIS A 426 -30.59 -9.70 2.80
CA HIS A 426 -30.82 -9.18 4.14
C HIS A 426 -31.20 -7.69 4.13
N VAL A 427 -30.43 -6.86 3.42
CA VAL A 427 -30.66 -5.41 3.36
C VAL A 427 -31.95 -5.07 2.61
N THR A 428 -32.19 -5.70 1.46
CA THR A 428 -33.31 -5.36 0.57
C THR A 428 -34.63 -6.03 0.96
N LYS A 429 -34.62 -7.31 1.38
CA LYS A 429 -35.85 -8.07 1.66
C LYS A 429 -36.25 -8.06 3.13
N TRP A 430 -35.27 -8.10 4.04
CA TRP A 430 -35.53 -8.21 5.48
C TRP A 430 -35.49 -6.86 6.18
N ARG A 431 -34.48 -6.03 5.88
CA ARG A 431 -34.31 -4.70 6.47
C ARG A 431 -35.06 -3.60 5.70
N LEU A 432 -35.46 -3.87 4.45
CA LEU A 432 -36.18 -2.94 3.56
C LEU A 432 -35.49 -1.56 3.43
N LEU A 433 -34.16 -1.52 3.53
CA LEU A 433 -33.40 -0.28 3.38
C LEU A 433 -33.22 0.03 1.89
N LYS A 434 -33.40 1.29 1.50
CA LYS A 434 -33.15 1.74 0.12
C LYS A 434 -31.64 1.74 -0.14
N PRO A 435 -31.12 0.95 -1.10
CA PRO A 435 -29.70 0.95 -1.45
C PRO A 435 -29.25 2.31 -1.98
N ASP A 436 -28.04 2.74 -1.61
CA ASP A 436 -27.37 3.93 -2.13
C ASP A 436 -26.22 3.54 -3.08
N ASN A 437 -25.62 4.54 -3.75
CA ASN A 437 -24.51 4.31 -4.66
C ASN A 437 -23.31 3.64 -3.97
N ASP A 438 -23.01 4.00 -2.73
CA ASP A 438 -21.84 3.47 -2.00
C ASP A 438 -22.02 1.98 -1.67
N PHE A 439 -23.26 1.53 -1.40
CA PHE A 439 -23.61 0.12 -1.22
C PHE A 439 -23.51 -0.66 -2.53
N PHE A 440 -24.03 -0.10 -3.64
CA PHE A 440 -23.87 -0.71 -4.97
C PHE A 440 -22.40 -0.83 -5.38
N GLU A 441 -21.59 0.21 -5.14
CA GLU A 441 -20.15 0.19 -5.40
C GLU A 441 -19.45 -0.96 -4.66
N ALA A 442 -19.77 -1.14 -3.37
CA ALA A 442 -19.22 -2.22 -2.55
C ALA A 442 -19.61 -3.61 -3.09
N MET A 443 -20.88 -3.79 -3.44
CA MET A 443 -21.40 -5.03 -4.02
C MET A 443 -20.78 -5.34 -5.39
N LEU A 444 -20.65 -4.34 -6.25
CA LEU A 444 -20.02 -4.48 -7.57
C LEU A 444 -18.52 -4.72 -7.47
N SER A 445 -17.85 -4.16 -6.45
CA SER A 445 -16.46 -4.49 -6.15
C SER A 445 -16.27 -5.97 -5.80
N CYS A 446 -17.19 -6.55 -5.03
CA CYS A 446 -17.21 -8.00 -4.75
C CYS A 446 -17.33 -8.82 -6.05
N CYS A 447 -18.25 -8.40 -6.93
CA CYS A 447 -18.47 -9.07 -8.21
C CYS A 447 -17.22 -9.01 -9.09
N ALA A 448 -16.53 -7.86 -9.12
CA ALA A 448 -15.30 -7.66 -9.88
C ALA A 448 -14.17 -8.56 -9.35
N ALA A 449 -13.98 -8.61 -8.03
CA ALA A 449 -12.93 -9.39 -7.39
C ALA A 449 -13.12 -10.90 -7.60
N ALA A 450 -14.36 -11.34 -7.70
CA ALA A 450 -14.72 -12.75 -7.86
C ALA A 450 -15.11 -13.13 -9.29
N LYS A 451 -15.11 -12.17 -10.23
CA LYS A 451 -15.39 -12.33 -11.66
C LYS A 451 -16.79 -12.89 -11.96
N ASP A 452 -17.78 -12.56 -11.12
CA ASP A 452 -19.17 -13.01 -11.29
C ASP A 452 -19.95 -12.01 -12.14
N SER A 453 -20.16 -12.36 -13.41
CA SER A 453 -20.87 -11.52 -14.36
C SER A 453 -22.39 -11.55 -14.19
N ASP A 454 -22.98 -12.65 -13.72
CA ASP A 454 -24.44 -12.77 -13.63
C ASP A 454 -24.99 -12.00 -12.44
N LEU A 455 -24.27 -11.97 -11.32
CA LEU A 455 -24.63 -11.11 -10.18
C LEU A 455 -24.46 -9.62 -10.51
N ALA A 456 -23.36 -9.25 -11.18
CA ALA A 456 -23.13 -7.86 -11.60
C ALA A 456 -24.23 -7.34 -12.53
N ALA A 457 -24.64 -8.14 -13.52
CA ALA A 457 -25.74 -7.77 -14.43
C ALA A 457 -27.06 -7.55 -13.68
N LYS A 458 -27.39 -8.42 -12.71
CA LYS A 458 -28.58 -8.25 -11.86
C LYS A 458 -28.53 -6.96 -11.04
N LEU A 459 -27.39 -6.67 -10.42
CA LEU A 459 -27.21 -5.45 -9.60
C LEU A 459 -27.34 -4.17 -10.44
N LEU A 460 -26.91 -4.18 -11.71
CA LEU A 460 -27.10 -3.04 -12.61
C LEU A 460 -28.58 -2.81 -12.91
N THR A 461 -29.34 -3.86 -13.23
CA THR A 461 -30.78 -3.76 -13.43
C THR A 461 -31.49 -3.29 -12.15
N GLU A 462 -31.06 -3.79 -10.98
CA GLU A 462 -31.61 -3.35 -9.69
C GLU A 462 -31.26 -1.87 -9.38
N ALA A 463 -30.10 -1.37 -9.80
CA ALA A 463 -29.75 0.05 -9.66
C ALA A 463 -30.72 0.94 -10.45
N ASP A 464 -31.09 0.54 -11.67
CA ASP A 464 -32.08 1.25 -12.49
C ASP A 464 -33.47 1.21 -11.84
N VAL A 465 -33.89 0.04 -11.33
CA VAL A 465 -35.16 -0.12 -10.60
C VAL A 465 -35.22 0.77 -9.36
N HIS A 466 -34.11 0.91 -8.63
CA HIS A 466 -34.03 1.79 -7.47
C HIS A 466 -33.76 3.28 -7.82
N SER A 467 -33.62 3.58 -9.12
CA SER A 467 -33.28 4.91 -9.67
C SER A 467 -32.01 5.50 -9.06
N VAL A 468 -30.99 4.66 -8.84
CA VAL A 468 -29.70 5.07 -8.27
C VAL A 468 -28.70 5.32 -9.40
N GLN A 469 -28.22 6.56 -9.50
CA GLN A 469 -27.14 6.89 -10.42
C GLN A 469 -25.81 6.35 -9.89
N LEU A 470 -25.29 5.31 -10.56
CA LEU A 470 -24.01 4.71 -10.20
C LEU A 470 -22.85 5.68 -10.49
N GLY A 471 -21.92 5.84 -9.56
CA GLY A 471 -20.69 6.62 -9.78
C GLY A 471 -19.72 5.91 -10.74
N GLN A 472 -18.69 6.61 -11.22
CA GLN A 472 -17.67 6.02 -12.11
C GLN A 472 -16.98 4.79 -11.52
N ALA A 473 -16.65 4.79 -10.22
CA ALA A 473 -16.01 3.65 -9.56
C ALA A 473 -16.91 2.39 -9.57
N ALA A 474 -18.21 2.56 -9.30
CA ALA A 474 -19.19 1.49 -9.35
C ALA A 474 -19.35 0.93 -10.78
N ARG A 475 -19.46 1.82 -11.79
CA ARG A 475 -19.51 1.41 -13.21
C ARG A 475 -18.24 0.69 -13.66
N SER A 476 -17.06 1.16 -13.23
CA SER A 476 -15.79 0.51 -13.51
C SER A 476 -15.72 -0.87 -12.85
N ASN A 477 -16.17 -1.02 -11.60
CA ASN A 477 -16.20 -2.33 -10.92
C ASN A 477 -17.16 -3.30 -11.63
N ALA A 478 -18.35 -2.82 -12.03
CA ALA A 478 -19.28 -3.60 -12.84
C ALA A 478 -18.63 -4.05 -14.16
N LEU A 479 -17.94 -3.15 -14.86
CA LEU A 479 -17.19 -3.47 -16.08
C LEU A 479 -16.17 -4.60 -15.83
N GLY A 480 -15.42 -4.56 -14.73
CA GLY A 480 -14.45 -5.61 -14.39
C GLY A 480 -15.07 -6.99 -14.17
N ALA A 481 -16.28 -7.06 -13.61
CA ALA A 481 -17.02 -8.31 -13.45
C ALA A 481 -17.54 -8.83 -14.81
N LEU A 482 -18.13 -7.95 -15.61
CA LEU A 482 -18.72 -8.29 -16.91
C LEU A 482 -17.66 -8.62 -17.98
N ALA A 483 -16.46 -8.05 -17.88
CA ALA A 483 -15.36 -8.23 -18.84
C ALA A 483 -14.93 -9.70 -19.06
N HIS A 484 -15.24 -10.57 -18.10
CA HIS A 484 -14.88 -11.99 -18.15
C HIS A 484 -15.96 -12.88 -18.80
N SER A 485 -17.10 -12.31 -19.21
CA SER A 485 -18.22 -13.07 -19.76
C SER A 485 -18.61 -12.58 -21.15
N ARG A 486 -18.70 -13.51 -22.11
CA ARG A 486 -19.18 -13.22 -23.47
C ARG A 486 -20.68 -12.92 -23.51
N LYS A 487 -21.46 -13.50 -22.58
CA LYS A 487 -22.92 -13.34 -22.51
C LYS A 487 -23.32 -11.88 -22.28
N HIS A 488 -22.57 -11.16 -21.46
CA HIS A 488 -22.85 -9.78 -21.07
C HIS A 488 -21.91 -8.76 -21.74
N GLY A 489 -21.30 -9.13 -22.87
CA GLY A 489 -20.37 -8.27 -23.60
C GLY A 489 -21.01 -6.92 -23.96
N GLN A 490 -22.17 -6.92 -24.60
CA GLN A 490 -22.85 -5.69 -25.01
C GLN A 490 -23.08 -4.70 -23.85
N THR A 491 -23.56 -5.20 -22.70
CA THR A 491 -23.74 -4.39 -21.49
C THR A 491 -22.43 -3.81 -20.98
N ALA A 492 -21.33 -4.57 -21.06
CA ALA A 492 -20.00 -4.09 -20.70
C ALA A 492 -19.53 -2.94 -21.63
N TRP A 493 -19.83 -3.02 -22.92
CA TRP A 493 -19.50 -1.98 -23.89
C TRP A 493 -20.31 -0.69 -23.67
N GLU A 494 -21.60 -0.82 -23.39
CA GLU A 494 -22.48 0.32 -23.08
C GLU A 494 -22.03 1.04 -21.80
N LEU A 495 -21.64 0.28 -20.77
CA LEU A 495 -21.06 0.84 -19.55
C LEU A 495 -19.76 1.60 -19.82
N TYR A 496 -18.85 1.04 -20.61
CA TYR A 496 -17.63 1.75 -21.00
C TYR A 496 -17.94 3.05 -21.73
N CYS A 497 -18.84 3.02 -22.73
CA CYS A 497 -19.28 4.22 -23.44
C CYS A 497 -19.88 5.26 -22.49
N SER A 498 -20.66 4.83 -21.49
CA SER A 498 -21.23 5.73 -20.47
C SER A 498 -20.16 6.38 -19.59
N ILE A 499 -19.06 5.67 -19.28
CA ILE A 499 -17.93 6.22 -18.51
C ILE A 499 -17.18 7.23 -19.37
N VAL A 500 -16.89 6.92 -20.63
CA VAL A 500 -16.20 7.85 -21.55
C VAL A 500 -17.03 9.11 -21.82
N ALA A 501 -18.36 9.00 -21.84
CA ALA A 501 -19.26 10.14 -22.02
C ALA A 501 -19.36 11.04 -20.77
N SER A 502 -18.96 10.55 -19.59
CA SER A 502 -18.92 11.38 -18.39
C SER A 502 -17.73 12.34 -18.46
N ALA A 503 -17.94 13.64 -18.23
CA ALA A 503 -16.90 14.67 -18.28
C ALA A 503 -15.86 14.59 -17.14
N GLU A 504 -15.81 13.46 -16.44
CA GLU A 504 -14.95 13.17 -15.29
C GLU A 504 -13.71 12.37 -15.74
N PRO A 505 -12.55 12.53 -15.07
CA PRO A 505 -11.31 11.86 -15.45
C PRO A 505 -11.44 10.33 -15.32
N ILE A 506 -11.10 9.60 -16.39
CA ILE A 506 -11.26 8.15 -16.44
C ILE A 506 -10.21 7.46 -15.55
N PRO A 507 -10.60 6.58 -14.61
CA PRO A 507 -9.64 5.84 -13.79
C PRO A 507 -8.79 4.89 -14.63
N SER A 508 -7.47 4.84 -14.38
CA SER A 508 -6.51 3.98 -15.10
C SER A 508 -6.95 2.50 -15.19
N ILE A 509 -7.46 1.96 -14.08
CA ILE A 509 -7.97 0.57 -14.00
C ILE A 509 -9.14 0.29 -14.97
N THR A 510 -9.87 1.32 -15.41
CA THR A 510 -10.98 1.18 -16.36
C THR A 510 -10.46 0.79 -17.75
N PHE A 511 -9.29 1.30 -18.15
CA PHE A 511 -8.64 0.91 -19.41
C PHE A 511 -8.24 -0.56 -19.40
N GLU A 512 -7.66 -1.05 -18.30
CA GLU A 512 -7.34 -2.47 -18.16
C GLU A 512 -8.61 -3.34 -18.25
N ARG A 513 -9.68 -2.96 -17.54
CA ARG A 513 -10.95 -3.71 -17.51
C ARG A 513 -11.65 -3.76 -18.86
N VAL A 514 -11.66 -2.65 -19.63
CA VAL A 514 -12.23 -2.68 -20.99
C VAL A 514 -11.38 -3.53 -21.93
N LEU A 515 -10.05 -3.50 -21.80
CA LEU A 515 -9.17 -4.33 -22.62
C LEU A 515 -9.34 -5.83 -22.30
N VAL A 516 -9.60 -6.20 -21.05
CA VAL A 516 -10.03 -7.57 -20.69
C VAL A 516 -11.35 -7.92 -21.39
N ALA A 517 -12.33 -7.01 -21.41
CA ALA A 517 -13.60 -7.23 -22.10
C ALA A 517 -13.39 -7.41 -23.61
N CYS A 518 -12.52 -6.60 -24.23
CA CYS A 518 -12.12 -6.72 -25.63
C CYS A 518 -11.42 -8.06 -25.89
N ALA A 519 -10.56 -8.54 -24.99
CA ALA A 519 -9.88 -9.83 -25.12
C ALA A 519 -10.84 -11.03 -25.07
N THR A 520 -11.85 -10.95 -24.21
CA THR A 520 -12.88 -12.00 -24.04
C THR A 520 -13.85 -12.04 -25.23
N ASN A 521 -14.27 -10.86 -25.70
CA ASN A 521 -15.26 -10.70 -26.78
C ASN A 521 -14.65 -10.55 -28.19
N ARG A 522 -13.32 -10.43 -28.30
CA ARG A 522 -12.54 -10.30 -29.54
C ARG A 522 -12.82 -9.03 -30.35
N TRP A 523 -13.04 -7.92 -29.66
CA TRP A 523 -13.30 -6.61 -30.27
C TRP A 523 -12.02 -5.90 -30.69
N HIS A 524 -11.30 -6.49 -31.66
CA HIS A 524 -10.06 -5.93 -32.19
C HIS A 524 -10.23 -4.52 -32.78
N HIS A 525 -11.36 -4.22 -33.44
CA HIS A 525 -11.63 -2.88 -34.00
C HIS A 525 -11.74 -1.77 -32.95
N ALA A 526 -12.06 -2.11 -31.69
CA ALA A 526 -12.18 -1.15 -30.61
C ALA A 526 -10.81 -0.71 -30.06
N ILE A 527 -9.78 -1.56 -30.21
CA ILE A 527 -8.46 -1.36 -29.57
C ILE A 527 -7.81 -0.03 -29.95
N PRO A 528 -7.69 0.37 -31.24
CA PRO A 528 -7.02 1.63 -31.59
C PRO A 528 -7.68 2.85 -30.96
N ARG A 529 -9.01 2.85 -30.85
CA ARG A 529 -9.76 3.96 -30.23
C ARG A 529 -9.57 4.01 -28.72
N ILE A 530 -9.44 2.87 -28.06
CA ILE A 530 -9.17 2.79 -26.62
C ILE A 530 -7.75 3.27 -26.32
N LEU A 531 -6.75 2.84 -27.09
CA LEU A 531 -5.35 3.28 -26.94
C LEU A 531 -5.21 4.78 -27.16
N GLN A 532 -5.81 5.33 -28.22
CA GLN A 532 -5.81 6.77 -28.49
C GLN A 532 -6.43 7.58 -27.33
N LEU A 533 -7.45 7.03 -26.67
CA LEU A 533 -8.08 7.68 -25.52
C LEU A 533 -7.20 7.59 -24.26
N ALA A 534 -6.49 6.48 -24.05
CA ALA A 534 -5.52 6.32 -22.98
C ALA A 534 -4.36 7.33 -23.14
N ASP A 535 -3.84 7.50 -24.35
CA ASP A 535 -2.77 8.45 -24.66
C ASP A 535 -3.23 9.90 -24.42
N LYS A 536 -4.43 10.26 -24.90
CA LYS A 536 -5.03 11.60 -24.67
C LYS A 536 -5.27 11.90 -23.20
N SER A 537 -5.51 10.89 -22.38
CA SER A 537 -5.70 11.03 -20.94
C SER A 537 -4.39 10.93 -20.14
N ALA A 538 -3.24 10.83 -20.82
CA ALA A 538 -1.91 10.69 -20.22
C ALA A 538 -1.83 9.56 -19.17
N CYS A 539 -2.58 8.47 -19.40
CA CYS A 539 -2.65 7.33 -18.49
C CYS A 539 -1.74 6.20 -18.99
N PRO A 540 -0.58 5.93 -18.37
CA PRO A 540 0.30 4.85 -18.80
C PRO A 540 -0.41 3.50 -18.62
N LEU A 541 -0.46 2.71 -19.69
CA LEU A 541 -1.04 1.37 -19.66
C LEU A 541 -0.05 0.38 -19.03
N GLY A 542 -0.49 -0.34 -18.00
CA GLY A 542 0.30 -1.41 -17.40
C GLY A 542 0.51 -2.61 -18.33
N GLU A 543 1.49 -3.45 -18.03
CA GLU A 543 1.84 -4.65 -18.83
C GLU A 543 0.63 -5.56 -19.08
N ALA A 544 -0.21 -5.78 -18.06
CA ALA A 544 -1.41 -6.62 -18.16
C ALA A 544 -2.42 -6.07 -19.19
N ALA A 545 -2.62 -4.75 -19.22
CA ALA A 545 -3.51 -4.08 -20.16
C ALA A 545 -3.04 -4.29 -21.61
N ILE A 546 -1.74 -4.13 -21.87
CA ILE A 546 -1.12 -4.37 -23.18
C ILE A 546 -1.30 -5.82 -23.62
N VAL A 547 -1.05 -6.78 -22.74
CA VAL A 547 -1.26 -8.22 -23.00
C VAL A 547 -2.72 -8.52 -23.38
N HIS A 548 -3.69 -7.92 -22.69
CA HIS A 548 -5.10 -8.09 -23.01
C HIS A 548 -5.50 -7.42 -24.33
N ALA A 549 -4.93 -6.26 -24.65
CA ALA A 549 -5.12 -5.60 -25.94
C ALA A 549 -4.63 -6.47 -27.11
N ILE A 550 -3.43 -7.08 -26.99
CA ILE A 550 -2.90 -8.02 -27.99
C ILE A 550 -3.84 -9.23 -28.13
N ARG A 551 -4.28 -9.83 -27.01
CA ARG A 551 -5.19 -10.98 -27.01
C ARG A 551 -6.56 -10.72 -27.65
N ALA A 552 -6.97 -9.47 -27.81
CA ALA A 552 -8.22 -9.12 -28.49
C ALA A 552 -8.18 -9.40 -30.01
N PHE A 553 -7.00 -9.52 -30.59
CA PHE A 553 -6.81 -9.84 -32.02
C PHE A 553 -6.92 -11.34 -32.34
N ARG A 554 -7.18 -12.20 -31.34
CA ARG A 554 -7.33 -13.65 -31.52
C ARG A 554 -8.66 -14.03 -32.20
N GLU A 555 -8.63 -15.05 -33.06
CA GLU A 555 -9.81 -15.60 -33.75
C GLU A 555 -10.41 -16.80 -32.96
N PRO A 556 -11.68 -17.20 -33.17
CA PRO A 556 -12.20 -18.48 -32.68
C PRO A 556 -11.44 -19.65 -33.30
N LEU A 557 -10.84 -20.48 -32.45
CA LEU A 557 -10.48 -21.84 -32.79
C LEU A 557 -11.79 -22.61 -33.01
N SER A 558 -12.33 -22.63 -34.23
CA SER A 558 -13.33 -23.63 -34.60
C SER A 558 -12.61 -24.96 -34.78
N SER A 559 -13.27 -26.06 -34.42
CA SER A 559 -12.83 -27.44 -34.71
C SER A 559 -12.80 -27.77 -36.22
N GLU A 560 -12.94 -26.76 -37.08
CA GLU A 560 -12.83 -26.86 -38.52
C GLU A 560 -11.64 -26.01 -38.95
N SER A 561 -10.73 -26.66 -39.64
CA SER A 561 -9.29 -26.43 -39.73
C SER A 561 -8.88 -25.33 -40.72
N ILE A 562 -9.51 -24.15 -40.69
CA ILE A 562 -9.10 -23.01 -41.55
C ILE A 562 -9.43 -21.66 -40.85
N PRO A 563 -8.54 -20.65 -40.85
CA PRO A 563 -8.95 -19.28 -40.56
C PRO A 563 -9.97 -18.83 -41.62
N ARG A 564 -11.22 -18.55 -41.22
CA ARG A 564 -12.29 -18.02 -42.09
C ARG A 564 -11.99 -16.64 -42.73
N ILE A 565 -10.85 -16.05 -42.39
CA ILE A 565 -10.42 -14.71 -42.78
C ILE A 565 -9.41 -14.79 -43.93
N SER A 566 -9.41 -13.79 -44.82
CA SER A 566 -8.40 -13.70 -45.87
C SER A 566 -7.00 -13.56 -45.27
N ALA A 567 -5.99 -14.04 -46.00
CA ALA A 567 -4.58 -13.89 -45.61
C ALA A 567 -4.22 -12.42 -45.34
N GLU A 568 -4.73 -11.50 -46.16
CA GLU A 568 -4.55 -10.05 -45.99
C GLU A 568 -5.16 -9.54 -44.67
N ALA A 569 -6.35 -10.03 -44.29
CA ALA A 569 -6.99 -9.63 -43.04
C ALA A 569 -6.26 -10.20 -41.82
N ALA A 570 -5.72 -11.43 -41.92
CA ALA A 570 -4.90 -12.02 -40.88
C ALA A 570 -3.57 -11.27 -40.70
N GLU A 571 -2.90 -10.91 -41.79
CA GLU A 571 -1.67 -10.11 -41.75
C GLU A 571 -1.92 -8.73 -41.16
N LEU A 572 -2.99 -8.05 -41.56
CA LEU A 572 -3.36 -6.76 -40.98
C LEU A 572 -3.63 -6.87 -39.47
N ARG A 573 -4.27 -7.95 -39.01
CA ARG A 573 -4.48 -8.19 -37.58
C ARG A 573 -3.18 -8.44 -36.83
N MET A 574 -2.24 -9.19 -37.42
CA MET A 574 -0.91 -9.39 -36.84
C MET A 574 -0.16 -8.06 -36.72
N ARG A 575 -0.16 -7.24 -37.78
CA ARG A 575 0.45 -5.89 -37.78
C ARG A 575 -0.18 -4.98 -36.73
N ASN A 576 -1.51 -4.98 -36.60
CA ASN A 576 -2.21 -4.19 -35.59
C ASN A 576 -1.93 -4.69 -34.16
N ALA A 577 -1.71 -5.99 -33.96
CA ALA A 577 -1.30 -6.53 -32.67
C ALA A 577 0.11 -6.06 -32.29
N TRP A 578 1.02 -5.99 -33.26
CA TRP A 578 2.36 -5.40 -33.06
C TRP A 578 2.31 -3.91 -32.76
N SER A 579 1.43 -3.14 -33.40
CA SER A 579 1.31 -1.69 -33.14
C SER A 579 0.86 -1.34 -31.72
N VAL A 580 0.34 -2.31 -30.95
CA VAL A 580 0.00 -2.12 -29.54
C VAL A 580 1.26 -1.97 -28.68
N ILE A 581 2.33 -2.67 -29.05
CA ILE A 581 3.64 -2.60 -28.39
C ILE A 581 4.37 -1.43 -29.06
N GLY A 582 4.25 -0.23 -28.49
CA GLY A 582 4.84 0.99 -29.06
C GLY A 582 6.35 0.84 -29.34
N GLU A 583 6.88 1.64 -30.27
CA GLU A 583 8.24 1.49 -30.81
C GLU A 583 9.35 1.58 -29.73
N ASP A 584 9.12 2.35 -28.66
CA ASP A 584 10.06 2.53 -27.54
C ASP A 584 9.90 1.49 -26.41
N HIS A 585 8.94 0.55 -26.52
CA HIS A 585 8.63 -0.39 -25.46
C HIS A 585 9.51 -1.64 -25.51
N LYS A 586 10.18 -1.97 -24.40
CA LYS A 586 10.88 -3.24 -24.23
C LYS A 586 9.86 -4.38 -24.16
N ILE A 587 9.82 -5.23 -25.18
CA ILE A 587 8.91 -6.39 -25.21
C ILE A 587 9.20 -7.34 -24.04
N THR A 588 8.14 -7.74 -23.33
CA THR A 588 8.21 -8.71 -22.23
C THR A 588 7.82 -10.12 -22.68
N LEU A 589 8.24 -11.16 -21.93
CA LEU A 589 7.86 -12.54 -22.23
C LEU A 589 6.33 -12.77 -22.22
N ARG A 590 5.59 -12.02 -21.39
CA ARG A 590 4.12 -12.11 -21.36
C ARG A 590 3.47 -11.53 -22.62
N GLN A 591 4.03 -10.45 -23.15
CA GLN A 591 3.60 -9.86 -24.41
C GLN A 591 3.93 -10.77 -25.60
N MET A 592 5.13 -11.38 -25.58
CA MET A 592 5.52 -12.40 -26.56
C MET A 592 4.53 -13.58 -26.58
N ASN A 593 4.19 -14.11 -25.40
CA ASN A 593 3.20 -15.18 -25.29
C ASN A 593 1.83 -14.78 -25.86
N ALA A 594 1.41 -13.53 -25.67
CA ALA A 594 0.17 -13.02 -26.24
C ALA A 594 0.22 -12.90 -27.77
N LEU A 595 1.36 -12.50 -28.34
CA LEU A 595 1.56 -12.46 -29.79
C LEU A 595 1.54 -13.88 -30.39
N VAL A 596 2.23 -14.83 -29.77
CA VAL A 596 2.22 -16.24 -30.21
C VAL A 596 0.80 -16.81 -30.17
N GLU A 597 0.00 -16.50 -29.14
CA GLU A 597 -1.42 -16.85 -29.11
C GLU A 597 -2.20 -16.29 -30.30
N VAL A 598 -1.93 -15.04 -30.72
CA VAL A 598 -2.57 -14.41 -31.89
C VAL A 598 -2.17 -15.12 -33.17
N TYR A 599 -0.88 -15.32 -33.42
CA TYR A 599 -0.37 -16.00 -34.62
C TYR A 599 -0.96 -17.40 -34.77
N CYS A 600 -0.95 -18.19 -33.69
CA CYS A 600 -1.52 -19.53 -33.68
C CYS A 600 -3.04 -19.50 -33.94
N SER A 601 -3.78 -18.55 -33.37
CA SER A 601 -5.23 -18.43 -33.61
C SER A 601 -5.58 -18.05 -35.05
N LEU A 602 -4.66 -17.40 -35.77
CA LEU A 602 -4.83 -17.00 -37.16
C LEU A 602 -4.32 -18.05 -38.16
N GLY A 603 -3.75 -19.16 -37.67
CA GLY A 603 -3.22 -20.26 -38.50
C GLY A 603 -1.73 -20.13 -38.88
N TYR A 604 -1.03 -19.11 -38.41
CA TYR A 604 0.38 -18.82 -38.74
C TYR A 604 1.33 -19.36 -37.65
N TRP A 605 1.22 -20.67 -37.36
CA TRP A 605 2.01 -21.29 -36.30
C TRP A 605 3.50 -21.44 -36.66
N GLN A 606 3.83 -21.54 -37.95
CA GLN A 606 5.21 -21.62 -38.44
C GLN A 606 5.97 -20.32 -38.17
N GLU A 607 5.33 -19.21 -38.48
CA GLU A 607 5.81 -17.86 -38.21
C GLU A 607 5.88 -17.61 -36.70
N ALA A 608 4.98 -18.18 -35.91
CA ALA A 608 5.06 -18.12 -34.45
C ALA A 608 6.32 -18.84 -33.92
N VAL A 609 6.65 -20.02 -34.43
CA VAL A 609 7.89 -20.75 -34.05
C VAL A 609 9.12 -19.95 -34.48
N SER A 610 9.12 -19.39 -35.70
CA SER A 610 10.20 -18.54 -36.19
C SER A 610 10.39 -17.27 -35.33
N LEU A 611 9.28 -16.66 -34.88
CA LEU A 611 9.31 -15.52 -33.97
C LEU A 611 9.96 -15.89 -32.64
N VAL A 612 9.63 -17.06 -32.07
CA VAL A 612 10.22 -17.54 -30.81
C VAL A 612 11.72 -17.83 -30.96
N LEU A 613 12.13 -18.46 -32.07
CA LEU A 613 13.54 -18.74 -32.34
C LEU A 613 14.36 -17.46 -32.56
N SER A 614 13.83 -16.52 -33.33
CA SER A 614 14.48 -15.23 -33.57
C SER A 614 14.50 -14.33 -32.33
N ALA A 615 13.64 -14.57 -31.34
CA ALA A 615 13.61 -13.79 -30.10
C ALA A 615 14.93 -13.86 -29.32
N ARG A 616 15.64 -15.00 -29.40
CA ARG A 616 16.94 -15.20 -28.76
C ARG A 616 17.99 -14.18 -29.22
N GLU A 617 18.04 -13.89 -30.51
CA GLU A 617 18.99 -12.94 -31.09
C GLU A 617 18.47 -11.51 -31.04
N ARG A 618 17.15 -11.33 -31.23
CA ARG A 618 16.51 -10.03 -31.36
C ARG A 618 16.26 -9.31 -30.04
N TRP A 619 16.03 -10.05 -28.94
CA TRP A 619 15.74 -9.49 -27.62
C TRP A 619 16.53 -10.18 -26.50
N PRO A 620 17.86 -9.94 -26.41
CA PRO A 620 18.74 -10.63 -25.45
C PRO A 620 18.36 -10.40 -23.98
N TRP A 621 17.77 -9.25 -23.66
CA TRP A 621 17.39 -8.87 -22.30
C TRP A 621 16.22 -9.67 -21.73
N MET A 622 15.40 -10.32 -22.57
CA MET A 622 14.22 -11.07 -22.09
C MET A 622 14.63 -12.18 -21.12
N GLY A 623 15.86 -12.68 -21.22
CA GLY A 623 16.40 -13.73 -20.36
C GLY A 623 17.08 -13.31 -19.06
N GLU A 624 17.31 -12.02 -18.82
CA GLU A 624 17.95 -11.54 -17.58
C GLU A 624 16.92 -11.28 -16.46
N GLU A 625 15.70 -10.83 -16.79
CA GLU A 625 14.66 -10.49 -15.80
C GLU A 625 13.94 -11.71 -15.18
N ALA A 626 14.04 -12.89 -15.80
CA ALA A 626 13.34 -14.11 -15.37
C ALA A 626 14.09 -14.91 -14.29
N ALA A 627 15.35 -14.57 -13.99
CA ALA A 627 16.19 -15.31 -13.04
C ALA A 627 15.66 -15.31 -11.60
N ASP A 628 14.89 -14.29 -11.20
CA ASP A 628 14.39 -14.11 -9.83
C ASP A 628 13.11 -14.91 -9.50
N ARG A 629 12.48 -15.57 -10.48
CA ARG A 629 11.26 -16.38 -10.25
C ARG A 629 11.45 -17.79 -10.78
N ALA A 630 11.91 -18.66 -9.90
CA ALA A 630 12.08 -20.09 -10.14
C ALA A 630 10.77 -20.75 -10.63
N THR A 631 10.63 -20.92 -11.94
CA THR A 631 10.07 -22.11 -12.63
C THR A 631 10.27 -21.97 -14.15
N ASP A 632 11.14 -22.83 -14.69
CA ASP A 632 11.12 -23.40 -16.05
C ASP A 632 11.60 -22.54 -17.25
N GLY A 633 12.92 -22.55 -17.50
CA GLY A 633 13.53 -22.32 -18.82
C GLY A 633 14.49 -21.12 -18.92
N GLU A 634 15.47 -21.22 -19.82
CA GLU A 634 16.45 -20.17 -20.14
C GLU A 634 15.76 -18.98 -20.83
N GLY A 635 15.07 -18.14 -20.05
CA GLY A 635 14.96 -16.70 -20.30
C GLY A 635 14.11 -16.15 -21.45
N PHE A 636 13.93 -16.82 -22.61
CA PHE A 636 13.28 -16.20 -23.78
C PHE A 636 11.99 -16.88 -24.25
N ALA A 637 11.69 -18.09 -23.75
CA ALA A 637 10.46 -18.81 -24.02
C ALA A 637 10.10 -19.68 -22.80
N ASN A 638 8.82 -19.97 -22.63
CA ASN A 638 8.36 -20.86 -21.57
C ASN A 638 7.24 -21.79 -22.06
N VAL A 639 6.75 -22.64 -21.15
CA VAL A 639 5.62 -23.56 -21.39
C VAL A 639 4.40 -22.84 -21.99
N HIS A 640 4.13 -21.59 -21.57
CA HIS A 640 2.99 -20.82 -22.07
C HIS A 640 3.18 -20.32 -23.50
N THR A 641 4.43 -20.18 -23.98
CA THR A 641 4.75 -19.84 -25.38
C THR A 641 4.39 -21.00 -26.30
N PHE A 642 4.73 -22.24 -25.93
CA PHE A 642 4.55 -23.41 -26.80
C PHE A 642 3.17 -24.04 -26.71
N LYS A 643 2.42 -23.87 -25.62
CA LYS A 643 1.08 -24.45 -25.47
C LYS A 643 0.10 -24.06 -26.61
N PRO A 644 0.00 -22.79 -27.04
CA PRO A 644 -0.82 -22.41 -28.20
C PRO A 644 -0.34 -23.04 -29.51
N ILE A 645 0.97 -23.19 -29.69
CA ILE A 645 1.57 -23.79 -30.90
C ILE A 645 1.17 -25.26 -30.98
N PHE A 646 1.28 -26.02 -29.88
CA PHE A 646 0.86 -27.43 -29.84
C PHE A 646 -0.64 -27.61 -30.08
N ILE A 647 -1.47 -26.67 -29.66
CA ILE A 647 -2.91 -26.69 -29.97
C ILE A 647 -3.14 -26.47 -31.46
N ALA A 648 -2.38 -25.57 -32.10
CA ALA A 648 -2.52 -25.28 -33.52
C ALA A 648 -2.04 -26.42 -34.43
N ILE A 649 -1.01 -27.18 -34.01
CA ILE A 649 -0.45 -28.30 -34.77
C ILE A 649 -1.05 -29.66 -34.40
N LYS A 650 -2.15 -29.70 -33.65
CA LYS A 650 -2.73 -30.95 -33.16
C LYS A 650 -3.12 -31.92 -34.28
N ASP A 651 -3.58 -31.38 -35.40
CA ASP A 651 -4.03 -32.16 -36.57
C ASP A 651 -2.94 -32.28 -37.66
N GLU A 652 -1.75 -31.71 -37.42
CA GLU A 652 -0.60 -31.78 -38.33
C GLU A 652 0.09 -33.15 -38.23
N PRO A 653 0.90 -33.53 -39.25
CA PRO A 653 1.67 -34.76 -39.20
C PRO A 653 2.53 -34.87 -37.94
N CYS A 654 2.62 -36.09 -37.39
CA CYS A 654 3.43 -36.43 -36.23
C CYS A 654 4.90 -35.93 -36.32
N GLU A 655 5.48 -35.91 -37.52
CA GLU A 655 6.83 -35.40 -37.78
C GLU A 655 6.95 -33.90 -37.47
N THR A 656 5.94 -33.12 -37.87
CA THR A 656 5.84 -31.68 -37.58
C THR A 656 5.68 -31.43 -36.08
N PHE A 657 4.81 -32.20 -35.41
CA PHE A 657 4.63 -32.11 -33.96
C PHE A 657 5.95 -32.31 -33.21
N PHE A 658 6.72 -33.34 -33.60
CA PHE A 658 7.97 -33.63 -32.92
C PHE A 658 9.12 -32.72 -33.31
N ALA A 659 9.12 -32.11 -34.49
CA ALA A 659 10.07 -31.05 -34.82
C ALA A 659 9.90 -29.85 -33.88
N VAL A 660 8.66 -29.43 -33.63
CA VAL A 660 8.36 -28.35 -32.66
C VAL A 660 8.67 -28.78 -31.23
N TRP A 661 8.44 -30.06 -30.88
CA TRP A 661 8.83 -30.63 -29.59
C TRP A 661 10.34 -30.58 -29.35
N ASP A 662 11.12 -30.97 -30.36
CA ASP A 662 12.58 -30.94 -30.28
C ASP A 662 13.08 -29.50 -30.12
N VAL A 663 12.51 -28.53 -30.85
CA VAL A 663 12.81 -27.10 -30.66
C VAL A 663 12.55 -26.67 -29.21
N MET A 664 11.40 -27.03 -28.64
CA MET A 664 11.06 -26.65 -27.26
C MET A 664 12.04 -27.24 -26.23
N VAL A 665 12.37 -28.53 -26.35
CA VAL A 665 13.16 -29.25 -25.33
C VAL A 665 14.66 -29.05 -25.52
N LEU A 666 15.14 -29.07 -26.76
CA LEU A 666 16.57 -29.03 -27.08
C LEU A 666 17.07 -27.60 -27.33
N ASP A 667 16.32 -26.79 -28.08
CA ASP A 667 16.78 -25.44 -28.46
C ASP A 667 16.38 -24.38 -27.42
N CYS A 668 15.24 -24.56 -26.74
CA CYS A 668 14.75 -23.64 -25.70
C CYS A 668 14.96 -24.14 -24.26
N SER A 669 15.45 -25.37 -24.06
CA SER A 669 15.69 -25.97 -22.74
C SER A 669 14.48 -25.95 -21.80
N ILE A 670 13.25 -25.98 -22.34
CA ILE A 670 12.02 -25.89 -21.54
C ILE A 670 11.67 -27.27 -20.99
N THR A 671 11.34 -27.34 -19.70
CA THR A 671 10.82 -28.54 -19.06
C THR A 671 9.34 -28.76 -19.40
N PRO A 672 8.98 -29.85 -20.12
CA PRO A 672 7.58 -30.07 -20.49
C PRO A 672 6.70 -30.38 -19.27
N THR A 673 5.47 -29.84 -19.27
CA THR A 673 4.47 -30.15 -18.24
C THR A 673 3.85 -31.53 -18.41
N SER A 674 3.22 -32.04 -17.35
CA SER A 674 2.51 -33.33 -17.34
C SER A 674 1.51 -33.49 -18.50
N GLU A 675 0.74 -32.44 -18.79
CA GLU A 675 -0.26 -32.46 -19.88
C GLU A 675 0.39 -32.52 -21.26
N MET A 676 1.53 -31.84 -21.47
CA MET A 676 2.25 -31.86 -22.74
C MET A 676 2.90 -33.21 -23.00
N ILE A 677 3.42 -33.87 -21.96
CA ILE A 677 3.97 -35.22 -22.05
C ILE A 677 2.87 -36.22 -22.42
N LYS A 678 1.68 -36.12 -21.82
CA LYS A 678 0.53 -36.97 -22.18
C LYS A 678 0.12 -36.77 -23.64
N GLU A 679 0.05 -35.52 -24.11
CA GLU A 679 -0.32 -35.21 -25.50
C GLU A 679 0.74 -35.69 -26.49
N ALA A 680 2.03 -35.58 -26.15
CA ALA A 680 3.12 -36.13 -26.95
C ALA A 680 3.08 -37.67 -27.02
N ILE A 681 2.73 -38.34 -25.93
CA ILE A 681 2.50 -39.80 -25.90
C ILE A 681 1.31 -40.16 -26.80
N ASN A 682 0.19 -39.44 -26.71
CA ASN A 682 -0.97 -39.67 -27.58
C ASN A 682 -0.62 -39.53 -29.06
N ASN A 683 0.08 -38.45 -29.44
CA ASN A 683 0.53 -38.22 -30.82
C ASN A 683 1.56 -39.25 -31.30
N ALA A 684 2.43 -39.75 -30.42
CA ALA A 684 3.35 -40.85 -30.74
C ALA A 684 2.62 -42.19 -30.95
N LEU A 685 1.55 -42.44 -30.20
CA LEU A 685 0.76 -43.66 -30.27
C LEU A 685 -0.05 -43.72 -31.58
N ILE A 686 -0.82 -42.67 -31.90
CA ILE A 686 -1.71 -42.63 -33.07
C ILE A 686 -0.98 -42.97 -34.39
N HIS A 687 0.30 -42.60 -34.51
CA HIS A 687 1.03 -42.73 -35.77
C HIS A 687 2.13 -43.81 -35.76
N LEU A 688 2.46 -44.43 -34.62
CA LEU A 688 3.37 -45.59 -34.43
C LEU A 688 4.70 -45.62 -35.22
N LYS A 689 5.13 -44.53 -35.86
CA LYS A 689 6.30 -44.51 -36.75
C LYS A 689 7.65 -44.52 -36.02
N SER A 690 7.69 -44.21 -34.71
CA SER A 690 8.95 -44.15 -33.94
C SER A 690 8.82 -44.76 -32.54
N ALA A 691 8.95 -46.09 -32.46
CA ALA A 691 8.98 -46.84 -31.21
C ALA A 691 10.09 -46.34 -30.24
N LYS A 692 11.22 -45.85 -30.78
CA LYS A 692 12.32 -45.29 -30.00
C LYS A 692 11.92 -44.03 -29.24
N ARG A 693 11.22 -43.11 -29.90
CA ARG A 693 10.78 -41.83 -29.31
C ARG A 693 9.67 -42.04 -28.29
N LEU A 694 8.78 -43.01 -28.53
CA LEU A 694 7.76 -43.42 -27.56
C LEU A 694 8.40 -43.93 -26.25
N VAL A 695 9.44 -44.78 -26.33
CA VAL A 695 10.17 -45.27 -25.15
C VAL A 695 10.82 -44.11 -24.38
N GLN A 696 11.47 -43.16 -25.08
CA GLN A 696 12.08 -41.99 -24.44
C GLN A 696 11.05 -41.12 -23.70
N LEU A 697 9.86 -40.91 -24.27
CA LEU A 697 8.79 -40.15 -23.61
C LEU A 697 8.22 -40.89 -22.40
N LEU A 698 8.10 -42.21 -22.46
CA LEU A 698 7.64 -43.04 -21.35
C LEU A 698 8.66 -43.07 -20.20
N GLU A 699 9.95 -43.17 -20.50
CA GLU A 699 11.03 -43.05 -19.52
C GLU A 699 11.04 -41.66 -18.86
N LEU A 700 10.84 -40.60 -19.64
CA LEU A 700 10.72 -39.24 -19.11
C LEU A 700 9.50 -39.09 -18.19
N ALA A 701 8.34 -39.61 -18.59
CA ALA A 701 7.13 -39.61 -17.77
C ALA A 701 7.32 -40.36 -16.44
N TYR A 702 7.97 -41.53 -16.51
CA TYR A 702 8.28 -42.35 -15.33
C TYR A 702 9.26 -41.65 -14.38
N SER A 703 10.34 -41.06 -14.91
CA SER A 703 11.33 -40.33 -14.10
C SER A 703 10.73 -39.16 -13.32
N ARG A 704 9.62 -38.60 -13.81
CA ARG A 704 8.90 -37.47 -13.20
C ARG A 704 7.67 -37.88 -12.40
N GLY A 705 7.41 -39.18 -12.22
CA GLY A 705 6.27 -39.68 -11.47
C GLY A 705 4.91 -39.32 -12.07
N ILE A 706 4.84 -39.12 -13.39
CA ILE A 706 3.59 -38.76 -14.07
C ILE A 706 2.77 -40.04 -14.32
N PRO A 707 1.53 -40.14 -13.80
CA PRO A 707 0.70 -41.32 -14.02
C PRO A 707 0.25 -41.40 -15.47
N ILE A 708 0.50 -42.55 -16.10
CA ILE A 708 -0.01 -42.88 -17.43
C ILE A 708 -1.47 -43.32 -17.27
N SER A 709 -2.38 -42.81 -18.11
CA SER A 709 -3.80 -43.15 -17.99
C SER A 709 -4.07 -44.61 -18.37
N GLN A 710 -5.16 -45.18 -17.84
CA GLN A 710 -5.55 -46.56 -18.15
C GLN A 710 -5.83 -46.74 -19.65
N ASP A 711 -6.42 -45.74 -20.30
CA ASP A 711 -6.67 -45.73 -21.75
C ASP A 711 -5.37 -45.72 -22.56
N GLN A 712 -4.36 -44.97 -22.12
CA GLN A 712 -3.03 -44.96 -22.75
C GLN A 712 -2.31 -46.30 -22.56
N LEU A 713 -2.43 -46.94 -21.39
CA LEU A 713 -1.88 -48.27 -21.13
C LEU A 713 -2.55 -49.35 -21.99
N ASP A 714 -3.87 -49.27 -22.18
CA ASP A 714 -4.61 -50.20 -23.03
C ASP A 714 -4.32 -49.97 -24.52
N LEU A 715 -4.11 -48.72 -24.95
CA LEU A 715 -3.66 -48.40 -26.31
C LEU A 715 -2.22 -48.89 -26.54
N LEU A 716 -1.30 -48.68 -25.59
CA LEU A 716 0.06 -49.21 -25.62
C LEU A 716 0.09 -50.74 -25.72
N ARG A 717 -0.81 -51.44 -25.01
CA ARG A 717 -0.95 -52.91 -25.08
C ARG A 717 -1.49 -53.39 -26.42
N ARG A 718 -2.37 -52.62 -27.07
CA ARG A 718 -2.94 -52.95 -28.38
C ARG A 718 -1.95 -52.68 -29.52
N GLU A 719 -1.32 -51.51 -29.50
CA GLU A 719 -0.58 -50.96 -30.63
C GLU A 719 0.93 -51.23 -30.56
N ALA A 720 1.53 -51.30 -29.36
CA ALA A 720 2.99 -51.43 -29.17
C ALA A 720 3.43 -52.77 -28.53
N SER A 721 2.57 -53.79 -28.58
CA SER A 721 2.82 -55.14 -28.00
C SER A 721 4.06 -55.85 -28.55
N HIS A 722 4.57 -55.43 -29.72
CA HIS A 722 5.73 -56.00 -30.38
C HIS A 722 7.08 -55.42 -29.90
N VAL A 723 7.08 -54.33 -29.11
CA VAL A 723 8.29 -53.67 -28.61
C VAL A 723 8.63 -54.13 -27.20
N ARG A 724 9.72 -54.87 -27.04
CA ARG A 724 10.14 -55.50 -25.77
C ARG A 724 10.35 -54.49 -24.63
N SER A 725 10.89 -53.30 -24.93
CA SER A 725 11.10 -52.22 -23.96
C SER A 725 9.80 -51.63 -23.44
N VAL A 726 8.76 -51.54 -24.29
CA VAL A 726 7.43 -51.07 -23.90
C VAL A 726 6.74 -52.10 -23.01
N GLN A 727 6.88 -53.41 -23.30
CA GLN A 727 6.39 -54.48 -22.43
C GLN A 727 7.02 -54.45 -21.02
N GLN A 728 8.33 -54.19 -20.94
CA GLN A 728 9.05 -54.06 -19.66
C GLN A 728 8.55 -52.85 -18.87
N LEU A 729 8.35 -51.69 -19.51
CA LEU A 729 7.81 -50.49 -18.87
C LEU A 729 6.36 -50.66 -18.39
N ILE A 730 5.51 -51.36 -19.16
CA ILE A 730 4.14 -51.69 -18.77
C ILE A 730 4.11 -52.66 -17.58
N GLN A 731 5.00 -53.65 -17.54
CA GLN A 731 5.13 -54.55 -16.38
C GLN A 731 5.53 -53.77 -15.13
N ILE A 732 6.52 -52.88 -15.23
CA ILE A 732 6.98 -52.03 -14.12
C ILE A 732 5.86 -51.09 -13.63
N SER A 733 5.12 -50.43 -14.55
CA SER A 733 4.01 -49.54 -14.16
C SER A 733 2.83 -50.30 -13.54
N SER A 734 2.54 -51.53 -13.99
CA SER A 734 1.49 -52.38 -13.42
C SER A 734 1.80 -52.90 -12.02
N HIS A 735 3.09 -53.01 -11.67
CA HIS A 735 3.56 -53.41 -10.34
C HIS A 735 3.67 -52.22 -9.36
N LEU A 736 3.78 -51.00 -9.86
CA LEU A 736 3.67 -49.75 -9.09
C LEU A 736 2.21 -49.29 -8.98
N LYS A 737 1.34 -50.13 -8.42
CA LYS A 737 0.13 -49.61 -7.78
C LYS A 737 0.55 -48.92 -6.48
N VAL A 738 1.02 -47.68 -6.59
CA VAL A 738 1.16 -46.81 -5.42
C VAL A 738 -0.24 -46.19 -5.16
N PRO A 739 -0.74 -46.22 -3.92
CA PRO A 739 -2.09 -45.75 -3.56
C PRO A 739 -2.36 -44.28 -3.86
#